data_AF-A0A369H8B8-F1
#
_entry.id   AF-A0A369H8B8-F1
#
_cell.length_a   1.000
_cell.length_b   1.000
_cell.length_c   1.000
_cell.angle_alpha   90.00
_cell.angle_beta   90.00
_cell.angle_gamma   90.00
#
_symmetry.space_group_name_H-M   'P 1'
#
loop_
_entity.id
_entity.type
_entity.pdbx_description
1 polymer ?
#
loop_
_entity_poly.entity_id
_entity_poly.type
_entity_poly.pdbx_seq_one_letter_code
_entity_poly.pdbx_strand_id
1 'polypeptide(L)'
;MTESKQDEMATMEESKQDEMATMEESKPDKMGTFMKSESEGIIAMELHDYSFYSRTFFQRVNENSPVRPYLTFKTKPGRPQRLIVRIWSHDQGWCNPDLEDNNDEYANSWTWFAFGSVPEADPEEGEIPCQTLHDFQRNPRARSEEVCHVNEWKIGVPVKAEDKDDSRPLDNFLDSLAAPGTSREIGIFPMARYPYWENHVWKVEVEVRDWYYERTIKQDSRHIITTRPVNPDETSRLSKLLKLRVQKPTDATPKQLIDYMNENRRDNSVGATNRVRYIVNSLPFDHPVRPVYLGHLAMRLSERYHRMGVEEDLRLSISLYRQAVADIHLSERDRSIILLSLGNALCDRFRLSHAMRDLEEAVNLIRSVIAEAPPDDSPGLPERLISLATVLQEHYHYPNLGTIGDLEEAITVGREAIAAIAPDNPNFSYILGVLGSCLFDYYNYNQEPKHLDEAISLCRQAISTPSVKGQRSRWLTDLGGYLDEGYRRTQVQEYQDLATEYFLLSLRSEGGLGGRIRAGSKLLSRPNILQLGPQTYKDAAIAAGLVPKLFKHSSSIADNRNILSAAVGIASNAAAIALHFHQGPGAAIQLLETGRGVLINQTSNLRADLSELRSQRPELAHSFDGLKNNLDVPRSNHVVAADDSPSLFSDMDQRHTDAGQMLRLLREIRKEDRFTRFLEPATDDDMRRAAFLGPIVILNASIHRCDAIIVQESGIRALELPDLTLAAIQQQTDHIQSMRTLEWLWDSVVEPVLDALGIVRPPLEGYWPHVWWIPTGPLTRFPIHAAGYHLESGGKRTAIDRVISSYSSSINTIIRTRQRRIRKVNEQNSSVVVTSMQSTPGLGFLANTDNEISAVREQCMLEPLGLPVVSPKPYRDDVMAALPACRIFHFAGHGQAAEDPLQSFLCLEDWNKRPLTVTGLIETDLGHAGFPFLAYLSACSTGRNLDPNIADESLHLTSMFHLTGFRHVIGTLWEVDDSLCVDMARMVYESLGVNGLNDASVSIALHHAIRAARRNWLMEEVVARARNREADGMKSGEEILAEVEAGIRDVKLCSDEVYKAPLWVPYIHFGA
;
A
#
# COMPACT_ATOMS: atom_id res chain seq x y z
N MET A 1 -55.31 19.74 23.74
CA MET A 1 -55.88 18.67 24.58
C MET A 1 -54.72 17.83 25.06
N THR A 2 -54.07 18.27 26.14
CA THR A 2 -54.33 17.91 27.55
C THR A 2 -53.68 16.59 27.97
N GLU A 3 -52.73 16.76 28.88
CA GLU A 3 -52.03 15.81 29.77
C GLU A 3 -52.93 14.78 30.49
N SER A 4 -52.35 13.63 30.88
CA SER A 4 -52.37 13.06 32.24
C SER A 4 -51.41 11.85 32.31
N LYS A 5 -50.41 11.76 33.20
CA LYS A 5 -50.45 11.33 34.64
C LYS A 5 -51.11 9.95 34.83
N GLN A 6 -50.70 9.01 35.69
CA GLN A 6 -49.67 8.86 36.74
C GLN A 6 -49.68 7.33 37.11
N ASP A 7 -48.53 6.68 37.29
CA ASP A 7 -47.93 6.18 38.56
C ASP A 7 -48.59 5.00 39.31
N GLU A 8 -47.69 4.27 40.01
CA GLU A 8 -47.81 3.24 41.07
C GLU A 8 -47.42 1.79 40.67
N MET A 9 -46.70 0.98 41.45
CA MET A 9 -45.79 1.12 42.62
C MET A 9 -45.35 -0.32 42.99
N ALA A 10 -44.10 -0.56 43.43
CA ALA A 10 -43.77 -1.60 44.44
C ALA A 10 -42.30 -1.54 44.88
N THR A 11 -42.10 -1.54 46.19
CA THR A 11 -40.84 -1.40 46.96
C THR A 11 -40.69 -2.52 48.01
N MET A 12 -39.47 -2.60 48.58
CA MET A 12 -38.98 -3.30 49.80
C MET A 12 -38.25 -4.64 49.56
N GLU A 13 -36.93 -4.76 49.80
CA GLU A 13 -36.15 -4.83 51.08
C GLU A 13 -36.51 -6.10 51.90
N GLU A 14 -35.61 -6.93 52.46
CA GLU A 14 -34.33 -6.66 53.15
C GLU A 14 -33.59 -7.99 53.57
N SER A 15 -32.33 -7.84 54.03
CA SER A 15 -31.60 -8.62 55.08
C SER A 15 -30.52 -9.66 54.66
N LYS A 16 -29.21 -9.42 54.95
CA LYS A 16 -28.35 -9.77 56.16
C LYS A 16 -27.72 -11.18 56.03
N GLN A 17 -26.49 -11.57 56.43
CA GLN A 17 -25.40 -11.19 57.38
C GLN A 17 -24.12 -11.99 56.93
N ASP A 18 -22.89 -11.46 56.87
CA ASP A 18 -21.79 -11.37 57.88
C ASP A 18 -20.95 -12.64 58.22
N GLU A 19 -19.62 -12.40 58.35
CA GLU A 19 -18.51 -13.10 59.06
C GLU A 19 -17.47 -14.05 58.38
N MET A 20 -16.21 -13.54 58.37
CA MET A 20 -14.88 -14.11 58.76
C MET A 20 -14.28 -15.35 58.03
N ALA A 21 -12.97 -15.52 57.78
CA ALA A 21 -11.72 -14.73 57.86
C ALA A 21 -10.55 -15.54 57.24
N THR A 22 -9.40 -14.87 57.00
CA THR A 22 -7.97 -15.32 56.86
C THR A 22 -7.28 -15.27 55.47
N MET A 23 -6.32 -14.31 55.37
CA MET A 23 -4.94 -14.31 54.79
C MET A 23 -4.69 -14.95 53.40
N GLU A 24 -4.01 -14.34 52.41
CA GLU A 24 -2.66 -13.71 52.39
C GLU A 24 -2.40 -13.00 51.01
N GLU A 25 -1.53 -11.96 51.00
CA GLU A 25 -0.74 -11.37 49.86
C GLU A 25 -1.46 -10.76 48.62
N SER A 26 -1.10 -9.65 47.95
CA SER A 26 -0.12 -8.56 48.05
C SER A 26 -0.52 -7.43 47.05
N LYS A 27 -0.44 -6.17 47.50
CA LYS A 27 -0.46 -4.80 46.86
C LYS A 27 0.01 -4.62 45.38
N PRO A 28 -0.01 -3.40 44.77
CA PRO A 28 -1.10 -2.39 44.56
C PRO A 28 -1.01 -1.68 43.15
N ASP A 29 -1.93 -0.80 42.78
CA ASP A 29 -1.59 0.62 42.44
C ASP A 29 -2.80 1.49 42.06
N LYS A 30 -2.74 2.74 42.53
CA LYS A 30 -3.75 3.80 42.40
C LYS A 30 -3.25 4.92 41.50
N MET A 31 -4.16 5.38 40.66
CA MET A 31 -4.18 6.66 39.95
C MET A 31 -3.95 7.87 40.87
N GLY A 32 -3.21 8.85 40.38
CA GLY A 32 -3.07 10.20 40.96
C GLY A 32 -3.02 11.27 39.86
N THR A 33 -3.97 12.19 39.93
CA THR A 33 -4.20 13.40 39.13
C THR A 33 -3.11 14.45 39.32
N PHE A 34 -2.72 15.24 38.29
CA PHE A 34 -2.02 16.51 38.47
C PHE A 34 -2.39 17.59 37.43
N MET A 35 -2.58 18.81 37.95
CA MET A 35 -2.84 20.07 37.24
C MET A 35 -1.58 20.60 36.52
N LYS A 36 -1.80 21.31 35.40
CA LYS A 36 -0.80 21.98 34.56
C LYS A 36 -0.44 23.37 35.09
N SER A 37 0.84 23.69 35.09
CA SER A 37 1.40 25.06 34.97
C SER A 37 2.25 25.13 33.68
N GLU A 38 2.13 26.22 32.94
CA GLU A 38 2.88 26.48 31.70
C GLU A 38 4.33 26.90 32.00
N SER A 39 5.33 26.23 31.41
CA SER A 39 6.70 26.76 31.30
C SER A 39 7.50 26.04 30.19
N GLU A 40 8.12 26.86 29.35
CA GLU A 40 9.33 26.68 28.53
C GLU A 40 9.67 25.29 27.91
N GLY A 41 9.84 25.25 26.59
CA GLY A 41 10.09 24.04 25.79
C GLY A 41 11.36 23.26 26.16
N ILE A 42 11.20 22.33 27.10
CA ILE A 42 12.10 21.22 27.42
C ILE A 42 11.32 19.94 27.09
N ILE A 43 11.79 19.18 26.10
CA ILE A 43 11.22 17.84 25.82
C ILE A 43 11.89 16.88 26.80
N ALA A 44 11.14 16.42 27.80
CA ALA A 44 11.53 15.32 28.68
C ALA A 44 10.82 14.04 28.21
N MET A 45 11.58 13.06 27.71
CA MET A 45 11.08 11.71 27.46
C MET A 45 11.59 10.79 28.57
N GLU A 46 10.67 10.21 29.35
CA GLU A 46 10.98 9.08 30.23
C GLU A 46 10.59 7.78 29.52
N LEU A 47 11.58 7.06 29.01
CA LEU A 47 11.47 5.65 28.66
C LEU A 47 11.98 4.86 29.87
N HIS A 48 11.50 3.63 30.10
CA HIS A 48 11.59 2.96 31.41
C HIS A 48 13.01 2.79 32.03
N ASP A 49 14.13 3.08 31.33
CA ASP A 49 15.49 3.02 31.90
C ASP A 49 16.45 4.19 31.56
N TYR A 50 16.01 5.29 30.94
CA TYR A 50 16.83 6.52 30.79
C TYR A 50 16.01 7.79 30.49
N SER A 51 16.57 8.96 30.80
CA SER A 51 15.98 10.28 30.54
C SER A 51 16.87 11.09 29.59
N PHE A 52 16.28 11.66 28.55
CA PHE A 52 16.98 12.48 27.56
C PHE A 52 16.32 13.87 27.43
N TYR A 53 17.15 14.91 27.43
CA TYR A 53 16.76 16.31 27.34
C TYR A 53 17.57 16.98 26.24
N SER A 54 16.92 17.79 25.40
CA SER A 54 17.64 18.53 24.36
C SER A 54 17.02 19.90 24.14
N ARG A 55 17.87 20.92 23.98
CA ARG A 55 17.50 22.23 23.46
C ARG A 55 18.46 22.60 22.34
N THR A 56 17.89 22.90 21.18
CA THR A 56 18.64 23.47 20.05
C THR A 56 18.17 24.92 19.90
N PHE A 57 18.97 25.90 20.31
CA PHE A 57 18.66 27.34 20.29
C PHE A 57 19.98 28.14 20.25
N PHE A 58 20.14 29.08 19.33
CA PHE A 58 21.35 29.88 19.30
C PHE A 58 21.28 30.93 20.40
N GLN A 59 22.16 30.81 21.39
CA GLN A 59 22.31 31.79 22.44
C GLN A 59 23.73 32.34 22.42
N ARG A 60 23.83 33.66 22.38
CA ARG A 60 25.07 34.40 22.58
C ARG A 60 25.09 34.89 24.02
N VAL A 61 26.13 34.53 24.76
CA VAL A 61 26.34 34.95 26.16
C VAL A 61 27.62 35.77 26.25
N ASN A 62 27.51 36.95 26.85
CA ASN A 62 28.60 37.86 27.18
C ASN A 62 28.46 38.34 28.64
N GLU A 63 29.37 39.20 29.10
CA GLU A 63 29.38 39.72 30.47
C GLU A 63 28.09 40.45 30.92
N ASN A 64 27.30 40.94 29.96
CA ASN A 64 26.05 41.68 30.22
C ASN A 64 24.80 40.79 30.11
N SER A 65 24.97 39.50 29.79
CA SER A 65 23.85 38.57 29.62
C SER A 65 23.30 38.13 30.97
N PRO A 66 21.96 38.13 31.18
CA PRO A 66 21.38 37.66 32.42
C PRO A 66 21.66 36.17 32.63
N VAL A 67 21.97 35.78 33.86
CA VAL A 67 22.32 34.40 34.22
C VAL A 67 21.06 33.54 34.22
N ARG A 68 20.83 32.82 33.13
CA ARG A 68 19.67 31.94 32.92
C ARG A 68 20.08 30.57 32.40
N PRO A 69 19.39 29.48 32.76
CA PRO A 69 19.73 28.16 32.27
C PRO A 69 19.42 28.05 30.78
N TYR A 70 20.38 27.55 30.00
CA TYR A 70 20.17 27.17 28.62
C TYR A 70 19.31 25.91 28.54
N LEU A 71 19.49 24.92 29.40
CA LEU A 71 18.63 23.74 29.44
C LEU A 71 18.48 23.32 30.89
N THR A 72 17.26 22.97 31.32
CA THR A 72 17.04 22.32 32.61
C THR A 72 16.70 20.84 32.40
N PHE A 73 17.07 20.03 33.39
CA PHE A 73 16.82 18.60 33.41
C PHE A 73 16.64 18.12 34.85
N LYS A 74 16.00 16.95 35.02
CA LYS A 74 15.77 16.35 36.34
C LYS A 74 16.58 15.07 36.50
N THR A 75 17.01 14.80 37.72
CA THR A 75 17.71 13.55 38.09
C THR A 75 16.84 12.72 39.03
N LYS A 76 17.03 11.39 39.02
CA LYS A 76 16.26 10.48 39.89
C LYS A 76 17.01 10.31 41.21
N PRO A 77 16.37 10.57 42.36
CA PRO A 77 17.05 10.49 43.65
C PRO A 77 17.35 9.04 44.05
N GLY A 78 18.48 8.83 44.74
CA GLY A 78 18.78 7.58 45.45
C GLY A 78 19.34 6.41 44.62
N ARG A 79 19.72 6.60 43.35
CA ARG A 79 20.43 5.58 42.55
C ARG A 79 21.68 6.14 41.86
N PRO A 80 22.75 5.35 41.67
CA PRO A 80 23.89 5.78 40.87
C PRO A 80 23.49 5.98 39.42
N GLN A 81 23.83 7.14 38.85
CA GLN A 81 23.47 7.51 37.48
C GLN A 81 24.69 7.90 36.67
N ARG A 82 24.60 7.70 35.36
CA ARG A 82 25.55 8.18 34.36
C ARG A 82 24.97 9.43 33.71
N LEU A 83 25.62 10.57 33.87
CA LEU A 83 25.20 11.85 33.30
C LEU A 83 26.11 12.21 32.12
N ILE A 84 25.55 12.37 30.93
CA ILE A 84 26.27 12.79 29.72
C ILE A 84 25.68 14.12 29.25
N VAL A 85 26.52 15.13 29.08
CA VAL A 85 26.14 16.46 28.59
C VAL A 85 26.93 16.77 27.32
N ARG A 86 26.22 16.94 26.20
CA ARG A 86 26.79 17.30 24.90
C ARG A 86 26.47 18.75 24.58
N ILE A 87 27.46 19.55 24.24
CA ILE A 87 27.36 21.00 24.03
C ILE A 87 27.96 21.34 22.68
N TRP A 88 27.14 21.82 21.75
CA TRP A 88 27.60 22.37 20.48
C TRP A 88 27.77 23.87 20.66
N SER A 89 29.01 24.34 20.72
CA SER A 89 29.34 25.74 20.95
C SER A 89 30.62 26.14 20.22
N HIS A 90 30.84 27.45 20.13
CA HIS A 90 32.13 28.04 19.83
C HIS A 90 32.30 29.33 20.63
N ASP A 91 33.54 29.79 20.78
CA ASP A 91 33.88 30.90 21.68
C ASP A 91 34.55 32.01 20.89
N GLN A 92 34.00 33.22 20.91
CA GLN A 92 34.59 34.38 20.24
C GLN A 92 35.29 35.24 21.28
N GLY A 93 36.57 35.54 21.07
CA GLY A 93 37.38 36.33 21.98
C GLY A 93 38.59 36.92 21.25
N TRP A 94 39.17 37.98 21.78
CA TRP A 94 40.38 38.57 21.20
C TRP A 94 41.56 37.62 21.43
N CYS A 95 42.06 37.01 20.36
CA CYS A 95 43.23 36.13 20.39
C CYS A 95 44.37 36.83 19.65
N ASN A 96 45.40 37.28 20.36
CA ASN A 96 46.63 37.76 19.74
C ASN A 96 47.65 36.62 19.72
N PRO A 97 47.97 36.02 18.55
CA PRO A 97 48.87 34.86 18.46
C PRO A 97 50.33 35.19 18.80
N ASP A 98 50.72 36.46 18.83
CA ASP A 98 52.12 36.91 18.90
C ASP A 98 52.61 37.22 20.33
N LEU A 99 51.85 36.90 21.37
CA LEU A 99 52.17 37.24 22.76
C LEU A 99 52.09 35.99 23.68
N GLU A 100 53.16 35.19 23.70
CA GLU A 100 53.32 34.08 24.65
C GLU A 100 53.85 34.52 26.05
N ASP A 101 54.10 35.82 26.27
CA ASP A 101 54.73 36.33 27.51
C ASP A 101 53.73 37.01 28.47
N ASN A 102 53.22 36.20 29.41
CA ASN A 102 52.91 36.43 30.84
C ASN A 102 52.38 37.77 31.41
N ASN A 103 51.86 38.72 30.63
CA ASN A 103 51.22 39.92 31.21
C ASN A 103 50.05 40.50 30.38
N ASP A 104 49.32 39.65 29.67
CA ASP A 104 48.04 40.03 29.06
C ASP A 104 46.93 40.01 30.13
N GLU A 105 46.21 41.13 30.28
CA GLU A 105 45.04 41.26 31.16
C GLU A 105 43.94 40.23 30.80
N TYR A 106 43.98 39.69 29.58
CA TYR A 106 43.04 38.70 29.05
C TYR A 106 43.60 37.27 28.96
N ALA A 107 44.87 37.01 29.35
CA ALA A 107 45.43 35.64 29.36
C ALA A 107 44.67 34.67 30.27
N ASN A 108 43.96 35.21 31.26
CA ASN A 108 43.08 34.47 32.17
C ASN A 108 41.59 34.64 31.81
N SER A 109 41.25 35.02 30.57
CA SER A 109 39.85 35.09 30.13
C SER A 109 39.38 33.75 29.57
N TRP A 110 38.18 33.32 29.94
CA TRP A 110 37.56 32.10 29.43
C TRP A 110 36.04 32.24 29.39
N THR A 111 35.40 31.55 28.46
CA THR A 111 33.99 31.18 28.58
C THR A 111 33.90 29.87 29.35
N TRP A 112 32.76 29.62 29.99
CA TRP A 112 32.56 28.36 30.70
C TRP A 112 31.11 27.95 30.76
N PHE A 113 30.88 26.72 31.21
CA PHE A 113 29.57 26.16 31.51
C PHE A 113 29.54 25.72 32.97
N ALA A 114 28.41 26.00 33.63
CA ALA A 114 28.19 25.67 35.03
C ALA A 114 26.84 24.97 35.24
N PHE A 115 26.73 24.17 36.30
CA PHE A 115 25.45 23.66 36.79
C PHE A 115 24.90 24.55 37.91
N GLY A 116 23.58 24.60 38.05
CA GLY A 116 22.91 25.25 39.18
C GLY A 116 21.54 24.64 39.46
N SER A 117 21.08 24.67 40.70
CA SER A 117 19.72 24.27 41.06
C SER A 117 18.72 25.38 40.70
N VAL A 118 17.59 25.01 40.09
CA VAL A 118 16.51 25.93 39.74
C VAL A 118 15.40 25.85 40.79
N PRO A 119 14.99 26.96 41.45
CA PRO A 119 13.90 26.96 42.44
C PRO A 119 12.53 26.65 41.83
N GLU A 120 11.59 26.08 42.59
CA GLU A 120 10.23 25.69 42.13
C GLU A 120 9.22 26.85 41.99
N ALA A 121 9.59 28.10 42.28
CA ALA A 121 8.69 29.26 42.22
C ALA A 121 8.98 30.16 41.00
N ASP A 122 7.90 30.72 40.45
CA ASP A 122 7.74 31.58 39.26
C ASP A 122 9.04 32.25 38.72
N PRO A 123 9.51 31.90 37.50
CA PRO A 123 10.79 32.36 36.95
C PRO A 123 10.81 33.84 36.50
N GLU A 124 9.72 34.59 36.63
CA GLU A 124 9.66 36.00 36.22
C GLU A 124 10.31 36.98 37.22
N GLU A 125 10.65 36.56 38.46
CA GLU A 125 11.37 37.39 39.42
C GLU A 125 12.52 36.64 40.12
N GLY A 126 13.77 36.85 39.66
CA GLY A 126 14.97 36.56 40.46
C GLY A 126 16.19 36.07 39.67
N GLU A 127 17.19 36.93 39.46
CA GLU A 127 18.52 36.52 38.99
C GLU A 127 19.15 35.52 39.99
N ILE A 128 19.59 34.36 39.51
CA ILE A 128 20.34 33.40 40.34
C ILE A 128 21.75 33.96 40.57
N PRO A 129 22.22 34.19 41.81
CA PRO A 129 23.57 34.70 42.06
C PRO A 129 24.63 33.74 41.51
N CYS A 130 25.61 34.22 40.75
CA CYS A 130 26.71 33.40 40.20
C CYS A 130 27.45 32.54 41.26
N GLN A 131 27.37 32.91 42.54
CA GLN A 131 28.01 32.21 43.65
C GLN A 131 27.40 30.84 43.97
N THR A 132 26.20 30.53 43.45
CA THR A 132 25.54 29.21 43.61
C THR A 132 25.71 28.30 42.40
N LEU A 133 26.52 28.69 41.41
CA LEU A 133 26.80 27.91 40.21
C LEU A 133 28.10 27.12 40.35
N HIS A 134 28.11 25.92 39.78
CA HIS A 134 29.24 24.98 39.84
C HIS A 134 29.83 24.79 38.43
N ASP A 135 30.94 25.45 38.16
CA ASP A 135 31.67 25.36 36.88
C ASP A 135 32.08 23.91 36.58
N PHE A 136 31.79 23.43 35.37
CA PHE A 136 32.16 22.06 34.95
C PHE A 136 32.98 22.00 33.67
N GLN A 137 32.98 23.03 32.85
CA GLN A 137 33.79 23.11 31.63
C GLN A 137 34.26 24.55 31.40
N ARG A 138 35.57 24.77 31.26
CA ARG A 138 36.16 26.07 30.89
C ARG A 138 36.84 26.00 29.53
N ASN A 139 36.64 27.03 28.71
CA ASN A 139 37.20 27.15 27.37
C ASN A 139 38.15 28.37 27.34
N PRO A 140 39.46 28.19 27.60
CA PRO A 140 40.42 29.28 27.80
C PRO A 140 40.97 29.89 26.51
N ARG A 141 40.53 29.44 25.32
CA ARG A 141 41.01 29.97 24.03
C ARG A 141 39.84 30.21 23.09
N ALA A 142 39.85 31.35 22.41
CA ALA A 142 38.88 31.67 21.38
C ALA A 142 38.94 30.63 20.24
N ARG A 143 37.77 30.21 19.76
CA ARG A 143 37.57 29.28 18.66
C ARG A 143 36.48 29.79 17.74
N SER A 144 36.84 30.00 16.48
CA SER A 144 35.89 30.39 15.44
C SER A 144 35.07 29.22 14.89
N GLU A 145 35.53 27.98 15.10
CA GLU A 145 34.89 26.77 14.58
C GLU A 145 33.92 26.16 15.59
N GLU A 146 32.75 25.71 15.12
CA GLU A 146 31.77 24.97 15.90
C GLU A 146 32.33 23.61 16.35
N VAL A 147 32.29 23.37 17.67
CA VAL A 147 32.74 22.11 18.27
C VAL A 147 31.64 21.51 19.14
N CYS A 148 31.61 20.18 19.21
CA CYS A 148 30.76 19.44 20.14
C CYS A 148 31.63 18.94 21.30
N HIS A 149 31.41 19.50 22.49
CA HIS A 149 31.97 19.04 23.75
C HIS A 149 31.06 18.00 24.38
N VAL A 150 31.60 16.85 24.77
CA VAL A 150 30.86 15.80 25.49
C VAL A 150 31.49 15.64 26.85
N ASN A 151 30.75 15.97 27.89
CA ASN A 151 31.12 15.80 29.29
C ASN A 151 30.34 14.65 29.90
N GLU A 152 31.01 13.77 30.63
CA GLU A 152 30.39 12.55 31.11
C GLU A 152 30.83 12.22 32.55
N TRP A 153 29.86 12.06 33.47
CA TRP A 153 30.09 11.84 34.91
C TRP A 153 29.44 10.55 35.44
N LYS A 154 30.07 9.98 36.48
CA LYS A 154 29.46 8.98 37.38
C LYS A 154 28.95 9.65 38.65
N ILE A 155 27.63 9.65 38.84
CA ILE A 155 26.96 10.26 40.00
C ILE A 155 26.57 9.15 40.99
N GLY A 156 26.83 9.34 42.29
CA GLY A 156 26.41 8.40 43.34
C GLY A 156 27.35 7.21 43.60
N VAL A 157 28.58 7.24 43.09
CA VAL A 157 29.64 6.26 43.42
C VAL A 157 30.64 6.91 44.38
N PRO A 158 30.91 6.35 45.57
CA PRO A 158 31.80 6.97 46.55
C PRO A 158 33.25 7.03 46.03
N VAL A 159 33.86 8.22 46.11
CA VAL A 159 35.27 8.47 45.77
C VAL A 159 36.17 7.64 46.70
N LYS A 160 37.19 6.96 46.16
CA LYS A 160 38.23 6.32 46.98
C LYS A 160 38.90 7.40 47.84
N ALA A 161 39.15 7.12 49.11
CA ALA A 161 39.60 8.10 50.11
C ALA A 161 40.89 8.86 49.74
N GLU A 162 41.66 8.37 48.76
CA GLU A 162 42.91 8.97 48.28
C GLU A 162 42.70 10.12 47.27
N ASP A 163 41.51 10.26 46.68
CA ASP A 163 41.15 11.33 45.71
C ASP A 163 40.23 12.42 46.31
N LYS A 164 39.98 12.39 47.63
CA LYS A 164 39.20 13.43 48.33
C LYS A 164 40.03 14.69 48.52
N ASP A 165 40.07 15.51 47.49
CA ASP A 165 40.33 16.94 47.66
C ASP A 165 39.00 17.61 48.00
N ASP A 166 38.72 17.81 49.30
CA ASP A 166 37.49 18.43 49.84
C ASP A 166 37.24 19.86 49.29
N SER A 167 38.14 20.38 48.45
CA SER A 167 38.11 21.71 47.86
C SER A 167 37.39 21.82 46.49
N ARG A 168 36.83 20.75 45.91
CA ARG A 168 36.13 20.80 44.60
C ARG A 168 34.60 20.95 44.74
N PRO A 169 34.02 22.15 44.52
CA PRO A 169 32.61 22.41 44.78
C PRO A 169 31.66 21.64 43.85
N LEU A 170 32.10 21.31 42.62
CA LEU A 170 31.30 20.59 41.63
C LEU A 170 31.09 19.12 42.01
N ASP A 171 32.12 18.44 42.51
CA ASP A 171 32.04 17.02 42.90
C ASP A 171 31.04 16.83 44.05
N ASN A 172 31.09 17.71 45.04
CA ASN A 172 30.14 17.74 46.15
C ASN A 172 28.70 18.04 45.68
N PHE A 173 28.54 18.95 44.69
CA PHE A 173 27.25 19.23 44.09
C PHE A 173 26.67 18.01 43.37
N LEU A 174 27.46 17.34 42.51
CA LEU A 174 27.04 16.14 41.80
C LEU A 174 26.68 15.00 42.77
N ASP A 175 27.47 14.78 43.83
CA ASP A 175 27.15 13.77 44.85
C ASP A 175 25.84 14.07 45.59
N SER A 176 25.54 15.35 45.83
CA SER A 176 24.26 15.74 46.43
C SER A 176 23.04 15.36 45.59
N LEU A 177 23.21 15.20 44.26
CA LEU A 177 22.12 14.80 43.35
C LEU A 177 21.73 13.32 43.51
N ALA A 178 22.65 12.48 44.00
CA ALA A 178 22.38 11.06 44.27
C ALA A 178 21.86 10.79 45.69
N ALA A 179 21.83 11.80 46.57
CA ALA A 179 21.31 11.63 47.93
C ALA A 179 19.80 11.28 47.93
N PRO A 180 19.31 10.47 48.89
CA PRO A 180 17.89 10.15 49.00
C PRO A 180 17.05 11.39 49.35
N GLY A 181 16.04 11.71 48.53
CA GLY A 181 15.20 12.92 48.65
C GLY A 181 14.25 13.11 47.46
N THR A 182 13.67 14.31 47.30
CA THR A 182 12.87 14.71 46.12
C THR A 182 13.74 14.99 44.89
N SER A 183 13.23 14.72 43.69
CA SER A 183 13.91 15.02 42.42
C SER A 183 14.21 16.51 42.31
N ARG A 184 15.45 16.88 41.96
CA ARG A 184 15.88 18.27 41.79
C ARG A 184 15.98 18.63 40.31
N GLU A 185 15.51 19.82 39.98
CA GLU A 185 15.69 20.43 38.67
C GLU A 185 17.03 21.18 38.60
N ILE A 186 17.83 20.86 37.59
CA ILE A 186 19.20 21.34 37.41
C ILE A 186 19.26 22.06 36.07
N GLY A 187 19.81 23.27 36.07
CA GLY A 187 20.09 24.05 34.87
C GLY A 187 21.55 23.96 34.43
N ILE A 188 21.78 24.05 33.11
CA ILE A 188 23.10 24.28 32.50
C ILE A 188 23.20 25.73 32.08
N PHE A 189 24.21 26.44 32.59
CA PHE A 189 24.40 27.87 32.42
C PHE A 189 25.66 28.13 31.57
N PRO A 190 25.51 28.59 30.33
CA PRO A 190 26.62 29.18 29.58
C PRO A 190 27.00 30.54 30.17
N MET A 191 28.29 30.79 30.32
CA MET A 191 28.83 31.96 31.00
C MET A 191 30.01 32.58 30.23
N ALA A 192 30.13 33.91 30.35
CA ALA A 192 31.24 34.71 29.85
C ALA A 192 31.37 35.95 30.75
N ARG A 193 32.58 36.29 31.22
CA ARG A 193 32.79 37.34 32.26
C ARG A 193 33.69 38.49 31.84
N TYR A 194 34.39 38.36 30.73
CA TYR A 194 35.39 39.33 30.31
C TYR A 194 34.89 40.13 29.11
N PRO A 195 35.21 41.44 29.03
CA PRO A 195 34.91 42.25 27.86
C PRO A 195 35.45 41.58 26.60
N TYR A 196 34.65 41.59 25.54
CA TYR A 196 34.98 40.99 24.23
C TYR A 196 35.02 39.45 24.17
N TRP A 197 34.74 38.74 25.27
CA TRP A 197 34.56 37.28 25.25
C TRP A 197 33.09 36.89 25.20
N GLU A 198 32.78 35.96 24.29
CA GLU A 198 31.41 35.52 24.03
C GLU A 198 31.31 34.01 23.83
N ASN A 199 30.38 33.40 24.55
CA ASN A 199 30.04 31.99 24.41
C ASN A 199 28.84 31.86 23.46
N HIS A 200 29.02 31.21 22.32
CA HIS A 200 27.97 31.02 21.31
C HIS A 200 27.53 29.56 21.34
N VAL A 201 26.35 29.29 21.88
CA VAL A 201 25.82 27.95 22.10
C VAL A 201 24.70 27.67 21.11
N TRP A 202 24.80 26.57 20.36
CA TRP A 202 23.87 26.17 19.32
C TRP A 202 22.89 25.09 19.78
N LYS A 203 23.40 24.13 20.56
CA LYS A 203 22.64 22.99 21.07
C LYS A 203 23.23 22.47 22.36
N VAL A 204 22.38 22.05 23.29
CA VAL A 204 22.76 21.25 24.46
C VAL A 204 21.87 20.01 24.53
N GLU A 205 22.48 18.87 24.76
CA GLU A 205 21.81 17.60 25.06
C GLU A 205 22.28 17.08 26.40
N VAL A 206 21.35 16.57 27.20
CA VAL A 206 21.61 15.93 28.47
C VAL A 206 20.98 14.56 28.46
N GLU A 207 21.76 13.57 28.88
CA GLU A 207 21.35 12.20 28.94
C GLU A 207 21.68 11.65 30.33
N VAL A 208 20.65 11.14 31.01
CA VAL A 208 20.73 10.55 32.34
C VAL A 208 20.36 9.08 32.21
N ARG A 209 21.32 8.19 32.47
CA ARG A 209 21.13 6.73 32.36
C ARG A 209 21.41 6.03 33.68
N ASP A 210 20.78 4.88 33.88
CA ASP A 210 21.19 3.95 34.93
C ASP A 210 22.49 3.22 34.52
N TRP A 211 23.31 2.89 35.52
CA TRP A 211 24.71 2.44 35.31
C TRP A 211 24.87 1.10 34.55
N TYR A 212 23.82 0.29 34.41
CA TYR A 212 23.95 -1.13 34.04
C TYR A 212 24.18 -1.44 32.55
N TYR A 213 24.27 -0.44 31.66
CA TYR A 213 24.51 -0.67 30.23
C TYR A 213 25.77 0.05 29.70
N GLU A 214 26.78 -0.75 29.33
CA GLU A 214 27.88 -0.48 28.41
C GLU A 214 29.11 0.39 28.81
N ARG A 215 30.27 -0.06 28.30
CA ARG A 215 31.67 0.28 28.64
C ARG A 215 32.20 1.53 27.92
N THR A 216 31.92 2.74 28.40
CA THR A 216 32.58 3.94 27.81
C THR A 216 33.42 4.78 28.77
N ILE A 217 33.20 4.70 30.09
CA ILE A 217 34.13 5.29 31.07
C ILE A 217 35.17 4.25 31.48
N LYS A 218 36.46 4.57 31.40
CA LYS A 218 37.53 3.73 32.01
C LYS A 218 37.16 3.49 33.48
N GLN A 219 37.37 2.28 33.98
CA GLN A 219 36.85 1.84 35.28
C GLN A 219 37.22 2.82 36.42
N ASP A 220 38.38 3.48 36.32
CA ASP A 220 38.95 4.38 37.34
C ASP A 220 38.65 5.89 37.15
N SER A 221 37.99 6.34 36.07
CA SER A 221 37.72 7.79 35.87
C SER A 221 36.30 8.18 36.29
N ARG A 222 36.15 9.31 37.00
CA ARG A 222 34.85 9.85 37.46
C ARG A 222 34.20 10.83 36.47
N HIS A 223 35.01 11.54 35.69
CA HIS A 223 34.61 12.51 34.67
C HIS A 223 35.49 12.35 33.42
N ILE A 224 34.88 12.37 32.24
CA ILE A 224 35.59 12.42 30.94
C ILE A 224 35.03 13.59 30.13
N ILE A 225 35.93 14.36 29.52
CA ILE A 225 35.60 15.39 28.53
C ILE A 225 36.19 14.97 27.19
N THR A 226 35.37 14.93 26.14
CA THR A 226 35.83 14.78 24.76
C THR A 226 35.33 15.96 23.91
N THR A 227 36.05 16.32 22.86
CA THR A 227 35.66 17.42 21.96
C THR A 227 35.92 17.00 20.53
N ARG A 228 34.93 17.17 19.65
CA ARG A 228 35.05 16.92 18.21
C ARG A 228 34.64 18.14 17.39
N PRO A 229 35.24 18.37 16.21
CA PRO A 229 34.73 19.34 15.26
C PRO A 229 33.34 18.93 14.75
N VAL A 230 32.47 19.91 14.50
CA VAL A 230 31.15 19.71 13.88
C VAL A 230 31.34 19.71 12.36
N ASN A 231 30.76 18.73 11.66
CA ASN A 231 30.94 18.63 10.21
C ASN A 231 30.09 19.68 9.46
N PRO A 232 30.44 20.06 8.22
CA PRO A 232 29.72 21.12 7.49
C PRO A 232 28.23 20.83 7.25
N ASP A 233 27.84 19.56 7.15
CA ASP A 233 26.43 19.16 6.98
C ASP A 233 25.62 19.33 8.28
N GLU A 234 26.22 19.03 9.43
CA GLU A 234 25.65 19.19 10.77
C GLU A 234 25.56 20.69 11.11
N THR A 235 26.58 21.49 10.81
CA THR A 235 26.55 22.97 10.87
C THR A 235 25.50 23.55 9.91
N SER A 236 25.38 23.04 8.68
CA SER A 236 24.33 23.43 7.72
C SER A 236 22.94 23.10 8.23
N ARG A 237 22.78 21.97 8.94
CA ARG A 237 21.52 21.56 9.55
C ARG A 237 21.16 22.42 10.77
N LEU A 238 22.12 22.69 11.67
CA LEU A 238 21.93 23.56 12.83
C LEU A 238 21.62 25.00 12.40
N SER A 239 22.36 25.54 11.43
CA SER A 239 22.13 26.87 10.87
C SER A 239 20.82 26.97 10.08
N LYS A 240 20.39 25.92 9.36
CA LYS A 240 19.04 25.86 8.77
C LYS A 240 17.95 25.87 9.83
N LEU A 241 18.10 25.10 10.92
CA LEU A 241 17.14 25.08 12.03
C LEU A 241 17.01 26.45 12.72
N LEU A 242 18.06 27.26 12.72
CA LEU A 242 18.05 28.61 13.29
C LEU A 242 17.51 29.68 12.35
N LYS A 243 17.79 29.56 11.04
CA LYS A 243 17.13 30.36 10.00
C LYS A 243 15.63 30.06 9.90
N LEU A 244 15.17 28.97 10.53
CA LEU A 244 13.78 28.52 10.54
C LEU A 244 12.98 28.95 11.78
N ARG A 245 13.55 29.72 12.72
CA ARG A 245 12.81 30.16 13.92
C ARG A 245 12.26 31.58 13.78
N VAL A 246 10.97 31.63 13.46
CA VAL A 246 10.05 32.56 14.14
C VAL A 246 10.24 32.33 15.66
N GLN A 247 10.22 33.41 16.46
CA GLN A 247 9.98 33.33 17.92
C GLN A 247 8.81 32.34 18.18
N LYS A 248 8.74 31.67 19.36
CA LYS A 248 7.75 30.60 19.59
C LYS A 248 6.39 30.97 18.95
N PRO A 249 5.71 30.08 18.20
CA PRO A 249 4.44 30.45 17.54
C PRO A 249 3.39 31.04 18.49
N THR A 250 3.49 30.73 19.78
CA THR A 250 2.70 31.31 20.89
C THR A 250 2.99 32.78 21.17
N ASP A 251 4.22 33.24 20.89
CA ASP A 251 4.71 34.59 21.15
C ASP A 251 4.63 35.46 19.87
N ALA A 252 4.38 34.83 18.72
CA ALA A 252 4.19 35.50 17.45
C ALA A 252 2.78 36.08 17.36
N THR A 253 2.68 37.36 17.03
CA THR A 253 1.40 38.02 16.82
C THR A 253 0.61 37.29 15.71
N PRO A 254 -0.74 37.30 15.75
CA PRO A 254 -1.59 36.79 14.68
C PRO A 254 -1.15 37.24 13.27
N LYS A 255 -0.70 38.48 13.16
CA LYS A 255 -0.18 39.06 11.92
C LYS A 255 1.12 38.39 11.45
N GLN A 256 2.09 38.16 12.34
CA GLN A 256 3.35 37.48 11.99
C GLN A 256 3.13 36.04 11.53
N LEU A 257 2.18 35.35 12.15
CA LEU A 257 1.78 34.00 11.74
C LEU A 257 1.11 34.04 10.35
N ILE A 258 0.17 34.96 10.12
CA ILE A 258 -0.47 35.15 8.81
C ILE A 258 0.55 35.53 7.73
N ASP A 259 1.52 36.40 8.03
CA ASP A 259 2.58 36.80 7.10
C ASP A 259 3.50 35.61 6.76
N TYR A 260 3.95 34.85 7.76
CA TYR A 260 4.72 33.61 7.55
C TYR A 260 3.96 32.59 6.70
N MET A 261 2.66 32.46 6.94
CA MET A 261 1.77 31.58 6.19
C MET A 261 1.65 32.02 4.72
N ASN A 262 1.53 33.33 4.46
CA ASN A 262 1.47 33.89 3.12
C ASN A 262 2.79 33.73 2.35
N GLU A 263 3.93 33.94 3.02
CA GLU A 263 5.27 33.74 2.44
C GLU A 263 5.53 32.28 2.06
N ASN A 264 5.04 31.34 2.86
CA ASN A 264 5.26 29.90 2.66
C ASN A 264 4.11 29.18 1.94
N ARG A 265 3.09 29.92 1.47
CA ARG A 265 1.90 29.36 0.79
C ARG A 265 2.23 28.57 -0.47
N ARG A 266 3.37 28.81 -1.11
CA ARG A 266 3.81 28.10 -2.33
C ARG A 266 4.84 26.98 -2.10
N ASP A 267 5.30 26.75 -0.87
CA ASP A 267 6.24 25.65 -0.56
C ASP A 267 5.48 24.34 -0.33
N ASN A 268 5.51 23.44 -1.32
CA ASN A 268 4.80 22.16 -1.29
C ASN A 268 5.69 20.99 -0.79
N SER A 269 6.79 21.29 -0.08
CA SER A 269 7.71 20.29 0.47
C SER A 269 7.16 19.59 1.70
N VAL A 270 7.60 18.35 1.96
CA VAL A 270 7.30 17.63 3.22
C VAL A 270 7.74 18.45 4.44
N GLY A 271 8.82 19.22 4.31
CA GLY A 271 9.27 20.16 5.33
C GLY A 271 8.26 21.27 5.61
N ALA A 272 7.57 21.80 4.60
CA ALA A 272 6.53 22.82 4.78
C ALA A 272 5.30 22.27 5.50
N THR A 273 4.83 21.06 5.13
CA THR A 273 3.73 20.38 5.83
C THR A 273 4.06 20.16 7.30
N ASN A 274 5.28 19.69 7.60
CA ASN A 274 5.73 19.49 8.98
C ASN A 274 5.84 20.80 9.77
N ARG A 275 6.21 21.91 9.12
CA ARG A 275 6.25 23.24 9.75
C ARG A 275 4.86 23.77 10.09
N VAL A 276 3.89 23.67 9.18
CA VAL A 276 2.50 24.06 9.44
C VAL A 276 1.90 23.18 10.55
N ARG A 277 2.19 21.87 10.54
CA ARG A 277 1.80 20.94 11.61
C ARG A 277 2.39 21.32 12.97
N TYR A 278 3.69 21.62 13.02
CA TYR A 278 4.34 22.08 14.24
C TYR A 278 3.65 23.32 14.81
N ILE A 279 3.29 24.28 13.95
CA ILE A 279 2.56 25.49 14.37
C ILE A 279 1.18 25.12 14.93
N VAL A 280 0.38 24.31 14.23
CA VAL A 280 -0.93 23.83 14.72
C VAL A 280 -0.80 23.14 16.08
N ASN A 281 0.20 22.27 16.26
CA ASN A 281 0.39 21.54 17.51
C ASN A 281 0.94 22.41 18.65
N SER A 282 1.54 23.56 18.33
CA SER A 282 2.10 24.50 19.31
C SER A 282 1.14 25.60 19.72
N LEU A 283 0.09 25.87 18.94
CA LEU A 283 -0.93 26.87 19.29
C LEU A 283 -1.93 26.29 20.32
N PRO A 284 -2.37 27.05 21.33
CA PRO A 284 -3.52 26.68 22.18
C PRO A 284 -4.79 26.40 21.35
N PHE A 285 -5.73 25.62 21.89
CA PHE A 285 -6.94 25.23 21.16
C PHE A 285 -7.85 26.43 20.84
N ASP A 286 -7.91 27.40 21.74
CA ASP A 286 -8.66 28.66 21.66
C ASP A 286 -7.90 29.79 20.94
N HIS A 287 -6.72 29.50 20.37
CA HIS A 287 -5.91 30.53 19.73
C HIS A 287 -6.58 31.07 18.45
N PRO A 288 -6.75 32.40 18.28
CA PRO A 288 -7.59 32.97 17.22
C PRO A 288 -7.21 32.60 15.78
N VAL A 289 -5.92 32.33 15.52
CA VAL A 289 -5.44 31.93 14.17
C VAL A 289 -5.32 30.41 13.98
N ARG A 290 -5.54 29.60 15.02
CA ARG A 290 -5.46 28.14 14.91
C ARG A 290 -6.40 27.58 13.83
N PRO A 291 -7.65 28.02 13.69
CA PRO A 291 -8.55 27.55 12.63
C PRO A 291 -8.00 27.77 11.22
N VAL A 292 -7.36 28.91 10.98
CA VAL A 292 -6.74 29.25 9.69
C VAL A 292 -5.57 28.29 9.39
N TYR A 293 -4.76 27.97 10.40
CA TYR A 293 -3.67 27.01 10.26
C TYR A 293 -4.13 25.56 10.10
N LEU A 294 -5.24 25.17 10.73
CA LEU A 294 -5.90 23.89 10.49
C LEU A 294 -6.36 23.77 9.04
N GLY A 295 -7.02 24.81 8.51
CA GLY A 295 -7.40 24.89 7.10
C GLY A 295 -6.21 24.83 6.15
N HIS A 296 -5.10 25.49 6.48
CA HIS A 296 -3.87 25.44 5.68
C HIS A 296 -3.21 24.05 5.72
N LEU A 297 -3.19 23.37 6.87
CA LEU A 297 -2.68 22.01 6.97
C LEU A 297 -3.55 21.05 6.15
N ALA A 298 -4.89 21.19 6.23
CA ALA A 298 -5.84 20.43 5.44
C ALA A 298 -5.59 20.63 3.93
N MET A 299 -5.46 21.87 3.47
CA MET A 299 -5.14 22.19 2.07
C MET A 299 -3.85 21.52 1.59
N ARG A 300 -2.80 21.52 2.41
CA ARG A 300 -1.53 20.83 2.09
C ARG A 300 -1.69 19.32 1.95
N LEU A 301 -2.52 18.70 2.78
CA LEU A 301 -2.84 17.28 2.70
C LEU A 301 -3.67 16.98 1.45
N SER A 302 -4.66 17.82 1.12
CA SER A 302 -5.39 17.73 -0.15
C SER A 302 -4.45 17.86 -1.36
N GLU A 303 -3.52 18.81 -1.38
CA GLU A 303 -2.52 18.94 -2.46
C GLU A 303 -1.60 17.70 -2.56
N ARG A 304 -1.26 17.08 -1.42
CA ARG A 304 -0.50 15.83 -1.41
C ARG A 304 -1.33 14.69 -1.98
N TYR A 305 -2.59 14.55 -1.57
CA TYR A 305 -3.54 13.62 -2.16
C TYR A 305 -3.63 13.78 -3.69
N HIS A 306 -3.81 14.98 -4.22
CA HIS A 306 -3.88 15.21 -5.67
C HIS A 306 -2.61 14.81 -6.43
N ARG A 307 -1.43 14.95 -5.80
CA ARG A 307 -0.15 14.55 -6.42
C ARG A 307 0.14 13.06 -6.30
N MET A 308 -0.31 12.44 -5.21
CA MET A 308 0.18 11.15 -4.75
C MET A 308 -0.89 10.05 -4.64
N GLY A 309 -2.17 10.40 -4.62
CA GLY A 309 -3.30 9.48 -4.49
C GLY A 309 -3.52 8.89 -3.09
N VAL A 310 -2.97 9.52 -2.03
CA VAL A 310 -3.06 8.99 -0.67
C VAL A 310 -4.42 9.35 -0.04
N GLU A 311 -5.40 8.45 -0.09
CA GLU A 311 -6.77 8.70 0.40
C GLU A 311 -6.84 9.13 1.87
N GLU A 312 -5.95 8.60 2.71
CA GLU A 312 -5.93 8.96 4.12
C GLU A 312 -5.58 10.45 4.35
N ASP A 313 -4.80 11.06 3.45
CA ASP A 313 -4.56 12.52 3.47
C ASP A 313 -5.86 13.29 3.24
N LEU A 314 -6.72 12.77 2.36
CA LEU A 314 -8.01 13.36 2.06
C LEU A 314 -8.97 13.22 3.24
N ARG A 315 -9.05 12.04 3.86
CA ARG A 315 -9.85 11.81 5.07
C ARG A 315 -9.45 12.75 6.20
N LEU A 316 -8.14 12.89 6.41
CA LEU A 316 -7.57 13.76 7.42
C LEU A 316 -7.79 15.25 7.12
N SER A 317 -7.64 15.64 5.85
CA SER A 317 -7.94 16.98 5.37
C SER A 317 -9.38 17.38 5.69
N ILE A 318 -10.35 16.50 5.40
CA ILE A 318 -11.78 16.73 5.71
C ILE A 318 -12.00 16.89 7.22
N SER A 319 -11.35 16.07 8.05
CA SER A 319 -11.44 16.20 9.51
C SER A 319 -10.92 17.56 9.99
N LEU A 320 -9.74 17.97 9.51
CA LEU A 320 -9.13 19.25 9.86
C LEU A 320 -9.94 20.46 9.38
N TYR A 321 -10.52 20.38 8.18
CA TYR A 321 -11.45 21.41 7.69
C TYR A 321 -12.71 21.51 8.58
N ARG A 322 -13.31 20.37 8.97
CA ARG A 322 -14.45 20.37 9.88
C ARG A 322 -14.11 20.95 11.25
N GLN A 323 -12.93 20.63 11.80
CA GLN A 323 -12.43 21.23 13.04
C GLN A 323 -12.26 22.74 12.91
N ALA A 324 -11.71 23.22 11.80
CA ALA A 324 -11.53 24.64 11.56
C ALA A 324 -12.87 25.41 11.48
N VAL A 325 -13.88 24.82 10.84
CA VAL A 325 -15.22 25.44 10.68
C VAL A 325 -16.01 25.48 12.00
N ALA A 326 -15.74 24.56 12.92
CA ALA A 326 -16.41 24.50 14.22
C ALA A 326 -15.95 25.59 15.21
N ASP A 327 -14.88 26.33 14.90
CA ASP A 327 -14.30 27.35 15.77
C ASP A 327 -15.01 28.72 15.60
N ILE A 328 -15.35 29.33 16.74
CA ILE A 328 -16.09 30.59 16.82
C ILE A 328 -15.26 31.83 16.40
N HIS A 329 -13.94 31.74 16.35
CA HIS A 329 -13.04 32.87 16.05
C HIS A 329 -12.72 33.05 14.56
N LEU A 330 -13.27 32.20 13.69
CA LEU A 330 -13.01 32.24 12.25
C LEU A 330 -13.77 33.40 11.58
N SER A 331 -13.05 34.25 10.85
CA SER A 331 -13.66 35.36 10.11
C SER A 331 -14.62 34.85 9.01
N GLU A 332 -15.65 35.61 8.64
CA GLU A 332 -16.59 35.20 7.57
C GLU A 332 -15.87 34.91 6.24
N ARG A 333 -14.82 35.68 5.94
CA ARG A 333 -13.98 35.46 4.75
C ARG A 333 -13.19 34.15 4.83
N ASP A 334 -12.55 33.87 5.95
CA ASP A 334 -11.77 32.63 6.11
C ASP A 334 -12.69 31.41 6.19
N ARG A 335 -13.88 31.56 6.80
CA ARG A 335 -14.95 30.56 6.82
C ARG A 335 -15.41 30.21 5.41
N SER A 336 -15.64 31.20 4.56
CA SER A 336 -15.97 31.00 3.14
C SER A 336 -14.90 30.16 2.40
N ILE A 337 -13.62 30.47 2.59
CA ILE A 337 -12.49 29.76 1.93
C ILE A 337 -12.38 28.31 2.43
N ILE A 338 -12.51 28.10 3.74
CA ILE A 338 -12.41 26.77 4.35
C ILE A 338 -13.60 25.91 3.96
N LEU A 339 -14.83 26.44 3.96
CA LEU A 339 -16.03 25.72 3.52
C LEU A 339 -15.97 25.33 2.04
N LEU A 340 -15.47 26.22 1.17
CA LEU A 340 -15.23 25.91 -0.24
C LEU A 340 -14.22 24.76 -0.39
N SER A 341 -13.14 24.80 0.39
CA SER A 341 -12.09 23.78 0.36
C SER A 341 -12.57 22.44 0.93
N LEU A 342 -13.42 22.47 1.95
CA LEU A 342 -14.11 21.30 2.51
C LEU A 342 -15.05 20.68 1.48
N GLY A 343 -15.87 21.49 0.79
CA GLY A 343 -16.75 21.01 -0.27
C GLY A 343 -15.98 20.30 -1.39
N ASN A 344 -14.86 20.88 -1.83
CA ASN A 344 -13.97 20.23 -2.82
C ASN A 344 -13.37 18.92 -2.29
N ALA A 345 -12.91 18.88 -1.04
CA ALA A 345 -12.37 17.65 -0.45
C ALA A 345 -13.44 16.56 -0.26
N LEU A 346 -14.67 16.92 0.09
CA LEU A 346 -15.81 16.01 0.17
C LEU A 346 -16.17 15.45 -1.21
N CYS A 347 -16.16 16.29 -2.25
CA CYS A 347 -16.33 15.86 -3.63
C CYS A 347 -15.22 14.87 -4.06
N ASP A 348 -13.97 15.14 -3.69
CA ASP A 348 -12.87 14.21 -3.95
C ASP A 348 -13.06 12.87 -3.21
N ARG A 349 -13.59 12.88 -1.97
CA ARG A 349 -13.84 11.65 -1.21
C ARG A 349 -15.02 10.89 -1.78
N PHE A 350 -16.04 11.58 -2.29
CA PHE A 350 -17.13 10.98 -3.02
C PHE A 350 -16.62 10.23 -4.27
N ARG A 351 -15.68 10.80 -5.03
CA ARG A 351 -15.07 10.10 -6.19
C ARG A 351 -14.40 8.77 -5.83
N LEU A 352 -13.92 8.62 -4.59
CA LEU A 352 -13.28 7.39 -4.10
C LEU A 352 -14.27 6.41 -3.47
N SER A 353 -15.07 6.89 -2.51
CA SER A 353 -15.90 6.07 -1.64
C SER A 353 -17.32 5.87 -2.15
N HIS A 354 -17.74 6.67 -3.15
CA HIS A 354 -19.12 6.78 -3.61
C HIS A 354 -20.14 7.08 -2.49
N ALA A 355 -19.68 7.67 -1.39
CA ALA A 355 -20.53 8.06 -0.27
C ALA A 355 -21.39 9.28 -0.63
N MET A 356 -22.63 9.05 -1.06
CA MET A 356 -23.51 10.11 -1.58
C MET A 356 -23.71 11.30 -0.64
N ARG A 357 -23.74 11.05 0.68
CA ARG A 357 -23.86 12.11 1.69
C ARG A 357 -22.78 13.18 1.57
N ASP A 358 -21.57 12.79 1.14
CA ASP A 358 -20.46 13.73 0.98
C ASP A 358 -20.67 14.67 -0.21
N LEU A 359 -21.27 14.16 -1.29
CA LEU A 359 -21.55 14.96 -2.48
C LEU A 359 -22.70 15.94 -2.21
N GLU A 360 -23.76 15.49 -1.56
CA GLU A 360 -24.87 16.36 -1.14
C GLU A 360 -24.40 17.44 -0.15
N GLU A 361 -23.55 17.06 0.82
CA GLU A 361 -22.91 18.02 1.73
C GLU A 361 -22.04 19.01 0.94
N ALA A 362 -21.23 18.56 -0.01
CA ALA A 362 -20.40 19.44 -0.83
C ALA A 362 -21.23 20.46 -1.63
N VAL A 363 -22.31 20.03 -2.30
CA VAL A 363 -23.21 20.94 -3.06
C VAL A 363 -23.81 21.98 -2.11
N ASN A 364 -24.34 21.56 -0.98
CA ASN A 364 -25.00 22.44 -0.02
C ASN A 364 -24.02 23.45 0.60
N LEU A 365 -22.82 23.00 0.97
CA LEU A 365 -21.78 23.87 1.51
C LEU A 365 -21.38 24.94 0.49
N ILE A 366 -21.11 24.57 -0.77
CA ILE A 366 -20.68 25.53 -1.79
C ILE A 366 -21.82 26.51 -2.13
N ARG A 367 -23.08 26.04 -2.23
CA ARG A 367 -24.24 26.92 -2.43
C ARG A 367 -24.42 27.91 -1.28
N SER A 368 -24.27 27.46 -0.03
CA SER A 368 -24.36 28.34 1.15
C SER A 368 -23.30 29.45 1.11
N VAL A 369 -22.07 29.10 0.71
CA VAL A 369 -20.95 30.05 0.59
C VAL A 369 -21.22 31.10 -0.49
N ILE A 370 -21.87 30.73 -1.59
CA ILE A 370 -22.26 31.68 -2.66
C ILE A 370 -23.39 32.59 -2.19
N ALA A 371 -24.39 32.04 -1.48
CA ALA A 371 -25.54 32.81 -1.00
C ALA A 371 -25.17 33.81 0.11
N GLU A 372 -24.19 33.48 0.96
CA GLU A 372 -23.69 34.34 2.04
C GLU A 372 -22.65 35.37 1.55
N ALA A 373 -22.22 35.32 0.28
CA ALA A 373 -21.20 36.22 -0.25
C ALA A 373 -21.72 37.67 -0.41
N PRO A 374 -20.96 38.70 0.05
CA PRO A 374 -21.32 40.09 -0.19
C PRO A 374 -21.37 40.44 -1.69
N PRO A 375 -22.26 41.34 -2.14
CA PRO A 375 -22.37 41.74 -3.55
C PRO A 375 -21.07 42.31 -4.16
N ASP A 376 -20.20 42.89 -3.32
CA ASP A 376 -18.94 43.51 -3.73
C ASP A 376 -17.71 42.57 -3.62
N ASP A 377 -17.89 41.30 -3.22
CA ASP A 377 -16.82 40.30 -3.06
C ASP A 377 -16.41 39.64 -4.40
N SER A 378 -16.13 40.49 -5.39
CA SER A 378 -15.77 40.11 -6.76
C SER A 378 -14.51 39.23 -6.90
N PRO A 379 -13.43 39.34 -6.08
CA PRO A 379 -12.20 38.59 -6.32
C PRO A 379 -12.26 37.08 -6.07
N GLY A 380 -13.21 36.59 -5.27
CA GLY A 380 -13.33 35.15 -4.93
C GLY A 380 -14.54 34.46 -5.56
N LEU A 381 -15.38 35.20 -6.28
CA LEU A 381 -16.57 34.67 -6.93
C LEU A 381 -16.24 33.62 -8.02
N PRO A 382 -15.24 33.80 -8.90
CA PRO A 382 -14.91 32.80 -9.92
C PRO A 382 -14.53 31.43 -9.33
N GLU A 383 -13.76 31.40 -8.24
CA GLU A 383 -13.35 30.17 -7.55
C GLU A 383 -14.54 29.43 -6.93
N ARG A 384 -15.52 30.15 -6.39
CA ARG A 384 -16.75 29.57 -5.82
C ARG A 384 -17.62 28.97 -6.91
N LEU A 385 -17.85 29.73 -7.99
CA LEU A 385 -18.67 29.29 -9.13
C LEU A 385 -18.08 28.06 -9.82
N ILE A 386 -16.75 28.00 -10.00
CA ILE A 386 -16.13 26.85 -10.65
C ILE A 386 -16.11 25.59 -9.78
N SER A 387 -15.98 25.76 -8.46
CA SER A 387 -16.13 24.64 -7.53
C SER A 387 -17.57 24.12 -7.57
N LEU A 388 -18.58 25.01 -7.62
CA LEU A 388 -19.98 24.61 -7.77
C LEU A 388 -20.20 23.84 -9.08
N ALA A 389 -19.72 24.35 -10.22
CA ALA A 389 -19.81 23.64 -11.50
C ALA A 389 -19.20 22.24 -11.42
N THR A 390 -18.04 22.10 -10.77
CA THR A 390 -17.36 20.82 -10.61
C THR A 390 -18.18 19.83 -9.79
N VAL A 391 -18.73 20.25 -8.65
CA VAL A 391 -19.52 19.36 -7.79
C VAL A 391 -20.87 19.01 -8.42
N LEU A 392 -21.51 19.95 -9.12
CA LEU A 392 -22.75 19.69 -9.87
C LEU A 392 -22.53 18.71 -11.03
N GLN A 393 -21.40 18.80 -11.73
CA GLN A 393 -21.03 17.84 -12.77
C GLN A 393 -20.90 16.43 -12.19
N GLU A 394 -20.23 16.27 -11.05
CA GLU A 394 -20.10 14.98 -10.37
C GLU A 394 -21.46 14.46 -9.85
N HIS A 395 -22.34 15.36 -9.42
CA HIS A 395 -23.72 15.04 -9.04
C HIS A 395 -24.53 14.50 -10.23
N TYR A 396 -24.36 15.09 -11.41
CA TYR A 396 -24.99 14.62 -12.65
C TYR A 396 -24.57 13.20 -13.05
N HIS A 397 -23.28 12.84 -12.90
CA HIS A 397 -22.78 11.52 -13.32
C HIS A 397 -23.29 10.34 -12.48
N TYR A 398 -23.99 10.58 -11.35
CA TYR A 398 -24.42 9.50 -10.47
C TYR A 398 -25.86 9.00 -10.73
N PRO A 399 -26.07 7.68 -10.91
CA PRO A 399 -27.39 7.13 -11.20
C PRO A 399 -28.41 7.38 -10.07
N ASN A 400 -29.64 7.75 -10.43
CA ASN A 400 -30.83 7.90 -9.58
C ASN A 400 -31.05 9.24 -8.84
N LEU A 401 -30.14 10.21 -8.92
CA LEU A 401 -30.35 11.56 -8.34
C LEU A 401 -29.90 12.72 -9.21
N GLY A 402 -28.85 12.56 -10.03
CA GLY A 402 -28.39 13.58 -10.94
C GLY A 402 -29.49 14.00 -11.92
N THR A 403 -29.77 15.30 -12.00
CA THR A 403 -30.71 15.83 -12.98
C THR A 403 -29.98 16.54 -14.09
N ILE A 404 -30.57 16.60 -15.28
CA ILE A 404 -30.04 17.46 -16.35
C ILE A 404 -29.94 18.92 -15.90
N GLY A 405 -30.78 19.35 -14.95
CA GLY A 405 -30.75 20.68 -14.35
C GLY A 405 -29.43 20.99 -13.64
N ASP A 406 -28.76 19.99 -13.04
CA ASP A 406 -27.44 20.19 -12.41
C ASP A 406 -26.40 20.57 -13.46
N LEU A 407 -26.50 19.99 -14.66
CA LEU A 407 -25.58 20.25 -15.77
C LEU A 407 -25.87 21.59 -16.45
N GLU A 408 -27.14 21.97 -16.58
CA GLU A 408 -27.56 23.30 -17.04
C GLU A 408 -27.06 24.40 -16.08
N GLU A 409 -27.20 24.18 -14.76
CA GLU A 409 -26.67 25.07 -13.73
C GLU A 409 -25.14 25.13 -13.80
N ALA A 410 -24.44 23.99 -13.89
CA ALA A 410 -22.98 23.93 -14.01
C ALA A 410 -22.44 24.74 -15.22
N ILE A 411 -23.11 24.65 -16.37
CA ILE A 411 -22.77 25.44 -17.57
C ILE A 411 -23.02 26.93 -17.32
N THR A 412 -24.11 27.27 -16.63
CA THR A 412 -24.49 28.66 -16.35
C THR A 412 -23.47 29.32 -15.43
N VAL A 413 -23.18 28.70 -14.28
CA VAL A 413 -22.19 29.22 -13.32
C VAL A 413 -20.77 29.17 -13.88
N GLY A 414 -20.45 28.21 -14.75
CA GLY A 414 -19.17 28.17 -15.47
C GLY A 414 -18.99 29.35 -16.44
N ARG A 415 -20.06 29.77 -17.14
CA ARG A 415 -20.05 30.97 -17.99
C ARG A 415 -19.94 32.26 -17.18
N GLU A 416 -20.64 32.33 -16.06
CA GLU A 416 -20.53 33.45 -15.12
C GLU A 416 -19.11 33.57 -14.54
N ALA A 417 -18.47 32.43 -14.20
CA ALA A 417 -17.09 32.41 -13.73
C ALA A 417 -16.11 32.96 -14.78
N ILE A 418 -16.30 32.63 -16.07
CA ILE A 418 -15.50 33.18 -17.17
C ILE A 418 -15.70 34.69 -17.31
N ALA A 419 -16.94 35.18 -17.17
CA ALA A 419 -17.24 36.61 -17.26
C ALA A 419 -16.65 37.42 -16.09
N ALA A 420 -16.48 36.78 -14.92
CA ALA A 420 -15.99 37.41 -13.70
C ALA A 420 -14.47 37.35 -13.51
N ILE A 421 -13.74 36.57 -14.31
CA ILE A 421 -12.28 36.37 -14.14
C ILE A 421 -11.47 37.03 -15.28
N ALA A 422 -10.32 37.59 -14.94
CA ALA A 422 -9.39 38.14 -15.93
C ALA A 422 -8.63 37.01 -16.67
N PRO A 423 -8.42 37.10 -18.00
CA PRO A 423 -7.74 36.04 -18.78
C PRO A 423 -6.29 35.73 -18.38
N ASP A 424 -5.62 36.65 -17.67
CA ASP A 424 -4.26 36.51 -17.15
C ASP A 424 -4.21 35.79 -15.79
N ASN A 425 -5.36 35.50 -15.18
CA ASN A 425 -5.44 34.77 -13.92
C ASN A 425 -5.03 33.29 -14.12
N PRO A 426 -4.16 32.72 -13.26
CA PRO A 426 -3.75 31.30 -13.33
C PRO A 426 -4.90 30.28 -13.30
N ASN A 427 -6.04 30.63 -12.71
CA ASN A 427 -7.24 29.79 -12.63
C ASN A 427 -8.09 29.83 -13.90
N PHE A 428 -7.83 30.76 -14.82
CA PHE A 428 -8.61 30.89 -16.07
C PHE A 428 -8.59 29.61 -16.90
N SER A 429 -7.41 28.99 -17.04
CA SER A 429 -7.26 27.68 -17.71
C SER A 429 -8.12 26.58 -17.05
N TYR A 430 -8.23 26.59 -15.72
CA TYR A 430 -9.04 25.60 -15.00
C TYR A 430 -10.53 25.78 -15.27
N ILE A 431 -11.00 27.03 -15.25
CA ILE A 431 -12.42 27.36 -15.52
C ILE A 431 -12.82 26.94 -16.94
N LEU A 432 -11.98 27.25 -17.93
CA LEU A 432 -12.20 26.84 -19.33
C LEU A 432 -12.29 25.31 -19.47
N GLY A 433 -11.41 24.57 -18.79
CA GLY A 433 -11.39 23.11 -18.83
C GLY A 433 -12.64 22.48 -18.23
N VAL A 434 -13.07 22.95 -17.06
CA VAL A 434 -14.29 22.44 -16.39
C VAL A 434 -15.55 22.75 -17.20
N LEU A 435 -15.70 23.98 -17.72
CA LEU A 435 -16.84 24.32 -18.58
C LEU A 435 -16.83 23.47 -19.86
N GLY A 436 -15.67 23.27 -20.48
CA GLY A 436 -15.53 22.37 -21.63
C GLY A 436 -16.00 20.95 -21.33
N SER A 437 -15.70 20.43 -20.13
CA SER A 437 -16.18 19.12 -19.71
C SER A 437 -17.69 19.07 -19.47
N CYS A 438 -18.27 20.09 -18.83
CA CYS A 438 -19.72 20.16 -18.63
C CYS A 438 -20.46 20.22 -19.97
N LEU A 439 -19.96 20.99 -20.94
CA LEU A 439 -20.51 21.06 -22.29
C LEU A 439 -20.40 19.73 -23.05
N PHE A 440 -19.31 18.99 -22.85
CA PHE A 440 -19.17 17.66 -23.42
C PHE A 440 -20.17 16.65 -22.83
N ASP A 441 -20.38 16.68 -21.52
CA ASP A 441 -21.42 15.86 -20.87
C ASP A 441 -22.81 16.24 -21.37
N TYR A 442 -23.08 17.53 -21.55
CA TYR A 442 -24.37 18.01 -22.05
C TYR A 442 -24.59 17.61 -23.51
N TYR A 443 -23.52 17.62 -24.32
CA TYR A 443 -23.51 17.01 -25.64
C TYR A 443 -23.83 15.51 -25.59
N ASN A 444 -23.25 14.73 -24.67
CA ASN A 444 -23.55 13.30 -24.57
C ASN A 444 -25.03 13.03 -24.27
N TYR A 445 -25.70 13.96 -23.56
CA TYR A 445 -27.13 13.89 -23.30
C TYR A 445 -27.99 14.28 -24.51
N ASN A 446 -27.79 15.47 -25.09
CA ASN A 446 -28.69 16.02 -26.13
C ASN A 446 -28.23 15.76 -27.57
N GLN A 447 -27.00 15.28 -27.75
CA GLN A 447 -26.35 15.01 -29.04
C GLN A 447 -26.23 16.23 -29.98
N GLU A 448 -26.34 17.45 -29.45
CA GLU A 448 -26.27 18.69 -30.25
C GLU A 448 -24.81 19.10 -30.57
N PRO A 449 -24.40 19.13 -31.86
CA PRO A 449 -23.01 19.35 -32.26
C PRO A 449 -22.33 20.58 -31.66
N LYS A 450 -23.09 21.67 -31.50
CA LYS A 450 -22.58 22.97 -31.05
C LYS A 450 -21.87 22.89 -29.70
N HIS A 451 -22.31 22.02 -28.80
CA HIS A 451 -21.73 21.88 -27.47
C HIS A 451 -20.40 21.13 -27.51
N LEU A 452 -20.26 20.14 -28.40
CA LEU A 452 -18.98 19.48 -28.65
C LEU A 452 -17.96 20.45 -29.25
N ASP A 453 -18.38 21.26 -30.22
CA ASP A 453 -17.51 22.26 -30.86
C ASP A 453 -17.06 23.33 -29.85
N GLU A 454 -17.98 23.79 -28.99
CA GLU A 454 -17.68 24.71 -27.88
C GLU A 454 -16.71 24.07 -26.86
N ALA A 455 -16.93 22.81 -26.48
CA ALA A 455 -16.06 22.06 -25.58
C ALA A 455 -14.63 21.91 -26.14
N ILE A 456 -14.49 21.57 -27.43
CA ILE A 456 -13.19 21.48 -28.11
C ILE A 456 -12.49 22.86 -28.11
N SER A 457 -13.22 23.93 -28.42
CA SER A 457 -12.69 25.29 -28.44
C SER A 457 -12.19 25.74 -27.06
N LEU A 458 -13.00 25.55 -26.02
CA LEU A 458 -12.65 25.91 -24.64
C LEU A 458 -11.45 25.10 -24.13
N CYS A 459 -11.41 23.80 -24.41
CA CYS A 459 -10.30 22.95 -23.98
C CYS A 459 -8.98 23.33 -24.69
N ARG A 460 -9.03 23.70 -25.98
CA ARG A 460 -7.86 24.26 -26.70
C ARG A 460 -7.37 25.56 -26.06
N GLN A 461 -8.28 26.45 -25.67
CA GLN A 461 -7.93 27.69 -24.96
C GLN A 461 -7.35 27.41 -23.57
N ALA A 462 -7.90 26.43 -22.85
CA ALA A 462 -7.37 26.00 -21.56
C ALA A 462 -5.91 25.52 -21.68
N ILE A 463 -5.57 24.82 -22.76
CA ILE A 463 -4.21 24.34 -23.04
C ILE A 463 -3.28 25.47 -23.48
N SER A 464 -3.75 26.48 -24.23
CA SER A 464 -2.88 27.59 -24.66
C SER A 464 -2.63 28.62 -23.55
N THR A 465 -3.49 28.66 -22.54
CA THR A 465 -3.36 29.59 -21.39
C THR A 465 -2.33 29.08 -20.39
N PRO A 466 -1.41 29.94 -19.87
CA PRO A 466 -0.52 29.59 -18.78
C PRO A 466 -1.31 29.10 -17.56
N SER A 467 -0.99 27.90 -17.04
CA SER A 467 -1.72 27.27 -15.94
C SER A 467 -0.80 26.74 -14.85
N VAL A 468 -1.39 26.45 -13.69
CA VAL A 468 -0.68 25.81 -12.58
C VAL A 468 -0.17 24.43 -13.00
N LYS A 469 1.08 24.09 -12.62
CA LYS A 469 1.73 22.82 -12.97
C LYS A 469 0.83 21.63 -12.59
N GLY A 470 0.54 20.75 -13.55
CA GLY A 470 -0.21 19.50 -13.35
C GLY A 470 -1.58 19.43 -14.04
N GLN A 471 -2.26 20.57 -14.23
CA GLN A 471 -3.61 20.61 -14.82
C GLN A 471 -3.60 20.38 -16.34
N ARG A 472 -2.53 20.82 -17.02
CA ARG A 472 -2.37 20.67 -18.47
C ARG A 472 -2.54 19.22 -18.96
N SER A 473 -2.05 18.22 -18.22
CA SER A 473 -2.18 16.81 -18.62
C SER A 473 -3.64 16.36 -18.68
N ARG A 474 -4.48 16.82 -17.75
CA ARG A 474 -5.92 16.53 -17.76
C ARG A 474 -6.57 17.08 -19.03
N TRP A 475 -6.35 18.36 -19.31
CA TRP A 475 -6.93 19.02 -20.50
C TRP A 475 -6.45 18.40 -21.81
N LEU A 476 -5.18 17.98 -21.90
CA LEU A 476 -4.67 17.24 -23.06
C LEU A 476 -5.41 15.90 -23.25
N THR A 477 -5.67 15.17 -22.16
CA THR A 477 -6.43 13.91 -22.22
C THR A 477 -7.90 14.15 -22.58
N ASP A 478 -8.53 15.15 -22.00
CA ASP A 478 -9.95 15.47 -22.24
C ASP A 478 -10.16 15.95 -23.69
N LEU A 479 -9.28 16.82 -24.19
CA LEU A 479 -9.30 17.25 -25.59
C LEU A 479 -9.15 16.07 -26.55
N GLY A 480 -8.23 15.13 -26.26
CA GLY A 480 -8.11 13.91 -27.05
C GLY A 480 -9.43 13.12 -27.11
N GLY A 481 -10.14 13.02 -25.98
CA GLY A 481 -11.46 12.40 -25.91
C GLY A 481 -12.53 13.14 -26.72
N TYR A 482 -12.56 14.47 -26.66
CA TYR A 482 -13.53 15.28 -27.42
C TYR A 482 -13.27 15.19 -28.93
N LEU A 483 -12.00 15.14 -29.34
CA LEU A 483 -11.64 14.96 -30.75
C LEU A 483 -11.99 13.54 -31.24
N ASP A 484 -11.82 12.51 -30.42
CA ASP A 484 -12.28 11.15 -30.76
C ASP A 484 -13.81 11.08 -30.95
N GLU A 485 -14.57 11.83 -30.14
CA GLU A 485 -16.01 12.03 -30.35
C GLU A 485 -16.29 12.72 -31.69
N GLY A 486 -15.58 13.81 -31.98
CA GLY A 486 -15.66 14.52 -33.25
C GLY A 486 -15.40 13.61 -34.45
N TYR A 487 -14.38 12.75 -34.36
CA TYR A 487 -14.10 11.72 -35.37
C TYR A 487 -15.25 10.73 -35.50
N ARG A 488 -15.80 10.19 -34.40
CA ARG A 488 -16.89 9.20 -34.47
C ARG A 488 -18.11 9.73 -35.21
N ARG A 489 -18.42 11.02 -35.05
CA ARG A 489 -19.56 11.68 -35.69
C ARG A 489 -19.30 12.05 -37.16
N THR A 490 -18.14 12.62 -37.44
CA THR A 490 -17.83 13.23 -38.75
C THR A 490 -17.06 12.30 -39.68
N GLN A 491 -16.39 11.29 -39.13
CA GLN A 491 -15.41 10.42 -39.80
C GLN A 491 -14.26 11.18 -40.45
N VAL A 492 -13.98 12.42 -40.00
CA VAL A 492 -12.88 13.25 -40.52
C VAL A 492 -11.57 12.88 -39.84
N GLN A 493 -10.61 12.36 -40.62
CA GLN A 493 -9.33 11.82 -40.13
C GLN A 493 -8.53 12.79 -39.26
N GLU A 494 -8.55 14.09 -39.56
CA GLU A 494 -7.83 15.13 -38.82
C GLU A 494 -8.16 15.13 -37.31
N TYR A 495 -9.42 14.85 -36.94
CA TYR A 495 -9.82 14.73 -35.54
C TYR A 495 -9.10 13.58 -34.83
N GLN A 496 -8.99 12.42 -35.49
CA GLN A 496 -8.32 11.25 -34.94
C GLN A 496 -6.79 11.45 -34.87
N ASP A 497 -6.20 12.14 -35.85
CA ASP A 497 -4.77 12.43 -35.85
C ASP A 497 -4.41 13.41 -34.71
N LEU A 498 -5.18 14.49 -34.55
CA LEU A 498 -5.01 15.43 -33.43
C LEU A 498 -5.26 14.76 -32.07
N ALA A 499 -6.29 13.92 -31.94
CA ALA A 499 -6.54 13.18 -30.70
C ALA A 499 -5.33 12.35 -30.27
N THR A 500 -4.71 11.66 -31.23
CA THR A 500 -3.48 10.88 -31.03
C THR A 500 -2.34 11.76 -30.53
N GLU A 501 -2.13 12.91 -31.16
CA GLU A 501 -1.11 13.89 -30.76
C GLU A 501 -1.30 14.36 -29.32
N TYR A 502 -2.54 14.71 -28.94
CA TYR A 502 -2.83 15.19 -27.59
C TYR A 502 -2.68 14.09 -26.52
N PHE A 503 -3.04 12.84 -26.81
CA PHE A 503 -2.76 11.73 -25.90
C PHE A 503 -1.26 11.49 -25.71
N LEU A 504 -0.46 11.58 -26.78
CA LEU A 504 1.00 11.48 -26.70
C LEU A 504 1.61 12.60 -25.84
N LEU A 505 1.15 13.84 -26.05
CA LEU A 505 1.58 14.99 -25.25
C LEU A 505 1.22 14.81 -23.78
N SER A 506 0.02 14.31 -23.47
CA SER A 506 -0.40 14.03 -22.10
C SER A 506 0.47 12.95 -21.45
N LEU A 507 0.66 11.81 -22.12
CA LEU A 507 1.46 10.68 -21.62
C LEU A 507 2.90 11.09 -21.25
N ARG A 508 3.52 11.96 -22.07
CA ARG A 508 4.90 12.43 -21.91
C ARG A 508 5.03 13.66 -21.01
N SER A 509 3.93 14.24 -20.54
CA SER A 509 3.95 15.43 -19.69
C SER A 509 4.49 15.15 -18.27
N GLU A 510 4.93 16.19 -17.58
CA GLU A 510 5.26 16.16 -16.14
C GLU A 510 4.01 16.20 -15.23
N GLY A 511 2.81 16.00 -15.78
CA GLY A 511 1.53 16.11 -15.06
C GLY A 511 1.21 14.95 -14.13
N GLY A 512 0.02 15.02 -13.49
CA GLY A 512 -0.46 14.01 -12.55
C GLY A 512 -0.54 12.60 -13.14
N LEU A 513 -0.18 11.59 -12.34
CA LEU A 513 -0.01 10.20 -12.78
C LEU A 513 -1.30 9.62 -13.42
N GLY A 514 -2.47 9.91 -12.85
CA GLY A 514 -3.75 9.42 -13.35
C GLY A 514 -4.09 9.91 -14.77
N GLY A 515 -3.83 11.18 -15.09
CA GLY A 515 -4.08 11.74 -16.43
C GLY A 515 -3.20 11.09 -17.51
N ARG A 516 -1.95 10.79 -17.16
CA ARG A 516 -0.98 10.13 -18.04
C ARG A 516 -1.31 8.66 -18.29
N ILE A 517 -1.77 7.93 -17.27
CA ILE A 517 -2.20 6.53 -17.42
C ILE A 517 -3.46 6.46 -18.28
N ARG A 518 -4.44 7.34 -18.05
CA ARG A 518 -5.63 7.43 -18.89
C ARG A 518 -5.29 7.75 -20.35
N ALA A 519 -4.39 8.72 -20.58
CA ALA A 519 -3.90 9.02 -21.91
C ALA A 519 -3.18 7.84 -22.56
N GLY A 520 -2.33 7.14 -21.81
CA GLY A 520 -1.66 5.91 -22.26
C GLY A 520 -2.65 4.84 -22.66
N SER A 521 -3.65 4.55 -21.82
CA SER A 521 -4.71 3.59 -22.12
C SER A 521 -5.49 3.94 -23.39
N LYS A 522 -5.91 5.20 -23.55
CA LYS A 522 -6.61 5.68 -24.75
C LYS A 522 -5.74 5.60 -26.01
N LEU A 523 -4.48 6.02 -25.92
CA LEU A 523 -3.51 5.95 -27.01
C LEU A 523 -3.24 4.51 -27.45
N LEU A 524 -2.92 3.63 -26.49
CA LEU A 524 -2.59 2.24 -26.78
C LEU A 524 -3.80 1.43 -27.24
N SER A 525 -5.02 1.91 -27.01
CA SER A 525 -6.24 1.26 -27.49
C SER A 525 -6.71 1.74 -28.88
N ARG A 526 -5.94 2.58 -29.59
CA ARG A 526 -6.34 3.09 -30.91
C ARG A 526 -6.19 2.01 -32.01
N PRO A 527 -7.19 1.79 -32.89
CA PRO A 527 -7.09 0.78 -33.95
C PRO A 527 -5.91 0.98 -34.92
N ASN A 528 -5.50 2.23 -35.15
CA ASN A 528 -4.40 2.57 -36.05
C ASN A 528 -3.04 2.71 -35.35
N ILE A 529 -2.93 2.35 -34.05
CA ILE A 529 -1.70 2.53 -33.27
C ILE A 529 -0.49 1.80 -33.89
N LEU A 530 -0.72 0.65 -34.51
CA LEU A 530 0.31 -0.14 -35.20
C LEU A 530 0.83 0.54 -36.49
N GLN A 531 0.13 1.54 -37.02
CA GLN A 531 0.52 2.27 -38.23
C GLN A 531 1.39 3.51 -37.92
N LEU A 532 1.47 3.94 -36.65
CA LEU A 532 2.18 5.16 -36.22
C LEU A 532 3.71 5.00 -36.13
N GLY A 533 4.22 3.82 -36.50
CA GLY A 533 5.65 3.52 -36.62
C GLY A 533 6.35 3.09 -35.32
N PRO A 534 7.64 2.73 -35.39
CA PRO A 534 8.36 2.04 -34.29
C PRO A 534 8.49 2.83 -32.98
N GLN A 535 8.39 4.15 -33.04
CA GLN A 535 8.46 5.01 -31.85
C GLN A 535 7.32 4.71 -30.85
N THR A 536 6.20 4.19 -31.34
CA THR A 536 5.04 3.75 -30.55
C THR A 536 5.40 2.73 -29.47
N TYR A 537 6.40 1.88 -29.69
CA TYR A 537 6.89 0.96 -28.67
C TYR A 537 7.42 1.71 -27.43
N LYS A 538 8.14 2.81 -27.62
CA LYS A 538 8.67 3.60 -26.49
C LYS A 538 7.53 4.24 -25.70
N ASP A 539 6.48 4.70 -26.38
CA ASP A 539 5.28 5.24 -25.73
C ASP A 539 4.52 4.16 -24.95
N ALA A 540 4.41 2.96 -25.53
CA ALA A 540 3.84 1.80 -24.84
C ALA A 540 4.63 1.41 -23.59
N ALA A 541 5.97 1.44 -23.66
CA ALA A 541 6.85 1.20 -22.53
C ALA A 541 6.73 2.27 -21.44
N ILE A 542 6.57 3.55 -21.81
CA ILE A 542 6.28 4.62 -20.85
C ILE A 542 4.95 4.33 -20.14
N ALA A 543 3.88 4.07 -20.89
CA ALA A 543 2.56 3.83 -20.32
C ALA A 543 2.55 2.63 -19.35
N ALA A 544 3.12 1.49 -19.74
CA ALA A 544 3.25 0.32 -18.88
C ALA A 544 4.09 0.62 -17.63
N GLY A 545 5.19 1.38 -17.77
CA GLY A 545 6.05 1.78 -16.66
C GLY A 545 5.47 2.83 -15.70
N LEU A 546 4.31 3.43 -16.02
CA LEU A 546 3.58 4.31 -15.10
C LEU A 546 2.73 3.52 -14.09
N VAL A 547 2.24 2.34 -14.46
CA VAL A 547 1.30 1.55 -13.63
C VAL A 547 1.92 1.20 -12.26
N PRO A 548 3.16 0.68 -12.15
CA PRO A 548 3.78 0.40 -10.85
C PRO A 548 4.05 1.61 -9.97
N LYS A 549 4.02 2.84 -10.52
CA LYS A 549 4.26 4.06 -9.75
C LYS A 549 3.03 4.46 -8.93
N LEU A 550 1.85 3.94 -9.25
CA LEU A 550 0.61 4.17 -8.50
C LEU A 550 0.70 3.62 -7.09
N PHE A 551 1.18 2.39 -6.98
CA PHE A 551 1.18 1.63 -5.74
C PHE A 551 2.37 1.93 -4.83
N LYS A 552 3.18 2.95 -5.13
CA LYS A 552 4.30 3.36 -4.26
C LYS A 552 3.82 4.08 -2.99
N HIS A 553 2.54 4.48 -2.93
CA HIS A 553 2.05 5.45 -1.96
C HIS A 553 0.68 5.09 -1.33
N SER A 554 -0.01 4.05 -1.82
CA SER A 554 -1.35 3.67 -1.35
C SER A 554 -1.32 2.44 -0.43
N SER A 555 -2.24 2.41 0.53
CA SER A 555 -2.35 1.36 1.55
C SER A 555 -3.25 0.19 1.14
N SER A 556 -4.20 0.36 0.21
CA SER A 556 -5.17 -0.68 -0.14
C SER A 556 -5.53 -0.70 -1.64
N ILE A 557 -6.05 -1.85 -2.11
CA ILE A 557 -6.54 -2.08 -3.48
C ILE A 557 -7.87 -1.34 -3.71
N ALA A 558 -8.71 -1.26 -2.68
CA ALA A 558 -9.96 -0.50 -2.73
C ALA A 558 -9.67 0.98 -3.07
N ASP A 559 -8.61 1.54 -2.50
CA ASP A 559 -8.18 2.94 -2.65
C ASP A 559 -7.79 3.29 -4.10
N ASN A 560 -7.41 2.30 -4.92
CA ASN A 560 -6.89 2.47 -6.29
C ASN A 560 -7.81 1.94 -7.39
N ARG A 561 -9.02 1.46 -7.08
CA ARG A 561 -9.89 0.75 -8.04
C ARG A 561 -10.16 1.56 -9.32
N ASN A 562 -10.41 2.86 -9.19
CA ASN A 562 -10.67 3.76 -10.32
C ASN A 562 -9.46 3.92 -11.26
N ILE A 563 -8.23 3.85 -10.73
CA ILE A 563 -7.03 4.00 -11.55
C ILE A 563 -6.58 2.64 -12.10
N LEU A 564 -6.79 1.56 -11.34
CA LEU A 564 -6.62 0.19 -11.83
C LEU A 564 -7.50 -0.07 -13.06
N SER A 565 -8.77 0.33 -13.01
CA SER A 565 -9.67 0.30 -14.17
C SER A 565 -9.09 1.05 -15.38
N ALA A 566 -8.51 2.24 -15.15
CA ALA A 566 -7.89 3.02 -16.21
C ALA A 566 -6.61 2.38 -16.78
N ALA A 567 -5.94 1.49 -16.04
CA ALA A 567 -4.73 0.80 -16.45
C ALA A 567 -4.98 -0.52 -17.20
N VAL A 568 -6.21 -1.04 -17.20
CA VAL A 568 -6.58 -2.29 -17.86
C VAL A 568 -6.22 -2.26 -19.34
N GLY A 569 -5.61 -3.35 -19.81
CA GLY A 569 -5.23 -3.55 -21.20
C GLY A 569 -3.95 -2.82 -21.61
N ILE A 570 -3.40 -1.90 -20.81
CA ILE A 570 -2.16 -1.18 -21.13
C ILE A 570 -1.03 -2.18 -21.39
N ALA A 571 -0.85 -3.15 -20.49
CA ALA A 571 0.23 -4.12 -20.60
C ALA A 571 0.08 -5.02 -21.82
N SER A 572 -1.12 -5.58 -22.04
CA SER A 572 -1.38 -6.49 -23.15
C SER A 572 -1.28 -5.78 -24.51
N ASN A 573 -1.78 -4.55 -24.61
CA ASN A 573 -1.61 -3.71 -25.80
C ASN A 573 -0.14 -3.33 -26.01
N ALA A 574 0.59 -3.01 -24.95
CA ALA A 574 2.02 -2.70 -25.04
C ALA A 574 2.84 -3.92 -25.52
N ALA A 575 2.51 -5.12 -25.04
CA ALA A 575 3.14 -6.36 -25.50
C ALA A 575 2.84 -6.66 -26.98
N ALA A 576 1.58 -6.49 -27.40
CA ALA A 576 1.19 -6.62 -28.81
C ALA A 576 1.96 -5.63 -29.71
N ILE A 577 2.09 -4.37 -29.28
CA ILE A 577 2.86 -3.34 -29.98
C ILE A 577 4.34 -3.73 -30.07
N ALA A 578 4.93 -4.24 -28.97
CA ALA A 578 6.32 -4.69 -28.96
C ALA A 578 6.59 -5.84 -29.94
N LEU A 579 5.67 -6.80 -30.02
CA LEU A 579 5.75 -7.92 -30.97
C LEU A 579 5.60 -7.44 -32.42
N HIS A 580 4.63 -6.56 -32.68
CA HIS A 580 4.39 -5.99 -34.02
C HIS A 580 5.62 -5.24 -34.56
N PHE A 581 6.28 -4.43 -33.73
CA PHE A 581 7.48 -3.69 -34.10
C PHE A 581 8.79 -4.46 -33.86
N HIS A 582 8.72 -5.80 -33.79
CA HIS A 582 9.88 -6.70 -33.72
C HIS A 582 10.91 -6.38 -32.62
N GLN A 583 10.47 -5.89 -31.46
CA GLN A 583 11.34 -5.65 -30.31
C GLN A 583 11.76 -6.96 -29.59
N GLY A 584 11.16 -8.08 -30.00
CA GLY A 584 11.43 -9.41 -29.48
C GLY A 584 10.43 -9.83 -28.38
N PRO A 585 10.23 -11.15 -28.20
CA PRO A 585 9.27 -11.67 -27.24
C PRO A 585 9.66 -11.41 -25.78
N GLY A 586 10.95 -11.33 -25.47
CA GLY A 586 11.42 -10.95 -24.12
C GLY A 586 10.94 -9.55 -23.70
N ALA A 587 11.00 -8.57 -24.61
CA ALA A 587 10.49 -7.22 -24.37
C ALA A 587 8.97 -7.22 -24.13
N ALA A 588 8.22 -8.04 -24.88
CA ALA A 588 6.79 -8.20 -24.67
C ALA A 588 6.48 -8.78 -23.27
N ILE A 589 7.19 -9.83 -22.86
CA ILE A 589 7.06 -10.41 -21.51
C ILE A 589 7.38 -9.35 -20.44
N GLN A 590 8.44 -8.56 -20.60
CA GLN A 590 8.78 -7.52 -19.64
C GLN A 590 7.68 -6.46 -19.48
N LEU A 591 7.03 -6.06 -20.58
CA LEU A 591 5.89 -5.13 -20.52
C LEU A 591 4.68 -5.76 -19.81
N LEU A 592 4.42 -7.04 -20.06
CA LEU A 592 3.38 -7.79 -19.35
C LEU A 592 3.66 -7.85 -17.85
N GLU A 593 4.88 -8.17 -17.45
CA GLU A 593 5.29 -8.23 -16.04
C GLU A 593 5.37 -6.86 -15.36
N THR A 594 5.57 -5.78 -16.14
CA THR A 594 5.63 -4.42 -15.61
C THR A 594 4.24 -3.83 -15.40
N GLY A 595 3.33 -4.03 -16.37
CA GLY A 595 2.02 -3.39 -16.37
C GLY A 595 0.89 -4.21 -15.75
N ARG A 596 1.14 -5.47 -15.36
CA ARG A 596 0.15 -6.38 -14.76
C ARG A 596 0.61 -6.98 -13.43
N GLY A 597 -0.36 -7.53 -12.69
CA GLY A 597 -0.10 -8.19 -11.41
C GLY A 597 0.77 -7.32 -10.51
N VAL A 598 0.54 -6.00 -10.51
CA VAL A 598 1.40 -5.04 -9.84
C VAL A 598 1.38 -5.29 -8.34
N LEU A 599 0.22 -5.63 -7.79
CA LEU A 599 0.04 -5.92 -6.37
C LEU A 599 0.71 -7.24 -5.98
N ILE A 600 0.56 -8.24 -6.85
CA ILE A 600 1.26 -9.52 -6.74
C ILE A 600 2.77 -9.32 -6.73
N ASN A 601 3.29 -8.53 -7.68
CA ASN A 601 4.71 -8.25 -7.82
C ASN A 601 5.26 -7.43 -6.64
N GLN A 602 4.52 -6.43 -6.16
CA GLN A 602 4.91 -5.65 -4.99
C GLN A 602 4.95 -6.48 -3.72
N THR A 603 3.88 -7.20 -3.40
CA THR A 603 3.80 -8.08 -2.23
C THR A 603 4.92 -9.12 -2.27
N SER A 604 5.15 -9.70 -3.45
CA SER A 604 6.22 -10.69 -3.63
C SER A 604 7.63 -10.08 -3.55
N ASN A 605 7.81 -8.80 -3.93
CA ASN A 605 9.09 -8.08 -3.78
C ASN A 605 9.37 -7.73 -2.32
N LEU A 606 8.34 -7.34 -1.55
CA LEU A 606 8.44 -7.15 -0.11
C LEU A 606 8.80 -8.49 0.55
N ARG A 607 8.27 -9.61 0.07
CA ARG A 607 8.61 -10.98 0.50
C ARG A 607 9.79 -11.61 -0.20
N ALA A 608 10.67 -10.79 -0.78
CA ALA A 608 11.85 -11.34 -1.41
C ALA A 608 12.74 -12.02 -0.38
N ASP A 609 13.33 -13.13 -0.81
CA ASP A 609 14.23 -13.91 0.01
C ASP A 609 15.55 -13.15 0.17
N LEU A 610 15.79 -12.65 1.37
CA LEU A 610 16.99 -11.89 1.70
C LEU A 610 18.16 -12.76 2.13
N SER A 611 18.06 -14.10 2.12
CA SER A 611 19.08 -14.93 2.78
C SER A 611 20.49 -14.77 2.19
N GLU A 612 20.60 -14.58 0.87
CA GLU A 612 21.89 -14.29 0.23
C GLU A 612 22.38 -12.88 0.58
N LEU A 613 21.49 -11.88 0.57
CA LEU A 613 21.80 -10.52 1.01
C LEU A 613 22.21 -10.49 2.48
N ARG A 614 21.55 -11.27 3.34
CA ARG A 614 21.81 -11.39 4.78
C ARG A 614 23.14 -12.09 5.05
N SER A 615 23.54 -13.04 4.20
CA SER A 615 24.84 -13.70 4.29
C SER A 615 26.01 -12.80 3.87
N GLN A 616 25.82 -11.93 2.86
CA GLN A 616 26.91 -11.13 2.28
C GLN A 616 26.96 -9.70 2.86
N ARG A 617 25.80 -9.09 3.10
CA ARG A 617 25.61 -7.69 3.54
C ARG A 617 24.48 -7.61 4.60
N PRO A 618 24.72 -8.11 5.83
CA PRO A 618 23.70 -8.17 6.88
C PRO A 618 23.11 -6.80 7.24
N GLU A 619 23.89 -5.72 7.15
CA GLU A 619 23.42 -4.35 7.42
C GLU A 619 22.37 -3.86 6.41
N LEU A 620 22.58 -4.15 5.12
CA LEU A 620 21.63 -3.81 4.06
C LEU A 620 20.36 -4.65 4.16
N ALA A 621 20.51 -5.95 4.50
CA ALA A 621 19.37 -6.83 4.74
C ALA A 621 18.55 -6.37 5.95
N HIS A 622 19.20 -5.99 7.06
CA HIS A 622 18.51 -5.49 8.26
C HIS A 622 17.79 -4.16 7.99
N SER A 623 18.43 -3.25 7.26
CA SER A 623 17.80 -1.99 6.83
C SER A 623 16.61 -2.24 5.91
N PHE A 624 16.70 -3.23 5.03
CA PHE A 624 15.62 -3.62 4.13
C PHE A 624 14.45 -4.22 4.92
N ASP A 625 14.71 -5.16 5.84
CA ASP A 625 13.71 -5.74 6.73
C ASP A 625 13.04 -4.68 7.60
N GLY A 626 13.79 -3.73 8.15
CA GLY A 626 13.22 -2.63 8.95
C GLY A 626 12.27 -1.74 8.15
N LEU A 627 12.69 -1.29 6.97
CA LEU A 627 11.85 -0.47 6.10
C LEU A 627 10.66 -1.26 5.54
N LYS A 628 10.86 -2.53 5.21
CA LYS A 628 9.80 -3.45 4.78
C LYS A 628 8.76 -3.58 5.88
N ASN A 629 9.15 -3.90 7.11
CA ASN A 629 8.22 -4.09 8.22
C ASN A 629 7.40 -2.82 8.47
N ASN A 630 8.03 -1.64 8.44
CA ASN A 630 7.31 -0.38 8.56
C ASN A 630 6.32 -0.13 7.41
N LEU A 631 6.62 -0.61 6.19
CA LEU A 631 5.77 -0.50 5.02
C LEU A 631 4.67 -1.58 4.97
N ASP A 632 4.89 -2.74 5.59
CA ASP A 632 4.00 -3.92 5.60
C ASP A 632 2.92 -3.86 6.71
N VAL A 633 3.04 -3.01 7.75
CA VAL A 633 2.03 -2.93 8.82
C VAL A 633 0.66 -2.48 8.26
N PRO A 634 -0.39 -3.33 8.32
CA PRO A 634 -1.75 -2.92 7.97
C PRO A 634 -2.28 -1.97 9.05
N ARG A 635 -2.91 -0.88 8.63
CA ARG A 635 -3.63 -0.02 9.58
C ARG A 635 -4.91 -0.73 9.98
N SER A 636 -5.04 -1.04 11.27
CA SER A 636 -6.34 -1.40 11.84
C SER A 636 -7.35 -0.30 11.52
N ASN A 637 -8.48 -0.65 10.91
CA ASN A 637 -9.65 0.21 10.74
C ASN A 637 -10.24 0.57 12.12
N HIS A 638 -9.56 1.41 12.88
CA HIS A 638 -10.15 2.04 14.05
C HIS A 638 -11.05 3.18 13.55
N VAL A 639 -12.36 2.97 13.70
CA VAL A 639 -13.34 4.05 13.68
C VAL A 639 -12.91 5.06 14.75
N VAL A 640 -12.39 6.20 14.32
CA VAL A 640 -11.85 7.23 15.22
C VAL A 640 -13.00 7.99 15.87
N ALA A 641 -13.16 7.81 17.18
CA ALA A 641 -13.78 8.83 18.03
C ALA A 641 -12.85 10.04 18.08
N ALA A 642 -13.41 11.25 18.12
CA ALA A 642 -12.74 12.52 17.81
C ALA A 642 -11.50 12.91 18.64
N ASP A 643 -11.09 12.14 19.65
CA ASP A 643 -10.06 12.54 20.63
C ASP A 643 -8.62 12.04 20.34
N ASP A 644 -8.41 10.99 19.53
CA ASP A 644 -7.07 10.42 19.28
C ASP A 644 -6.42 10.90 17.96
N SER A 645 -6.39 12.21 17.76
CA SER A 645 -5.83 12.83 16.56
C SER A 645 -4.28 12.78 16.44
N PRO A 646 -3.44 12.96 17.49
CA PRO A 646 -1.99 13.16 17.32
C PRO A 646 -1.19 11.97 16.76
N SER A 647 -1.60 10.72 17.05
CA SER A 647 -0.86 9.50 16.70
C SER A 647 -0.93 9.17 15.20
N LEU A 648 -2.08 9.39 14.57
CA LEU A 648 -2.30 9.08 13.14
C LEU A 648 -1.42 9.92 12.19
N PHE A 649 -1.07 11.15 12.59
CA PHE A 649 -0.23 12.06 11.79
C PHE A 649 1.25 11.66 11.73
N SER A 650 1.76 11.01 12.78
CA SER A 650 3.16 10.56 12.89
C SER A 650 3.44 9.45 11.87
N ASP A 651 2.54 8.46 11.83
CA ASP A 651 2.75 7.23 11.09
C ASP A 651 2.69 7.40 9.56
N MET A 652 1.91 8.37 9.06
CA MET A 652 1.76 8.62 7.62
C MET A 652 3.00 9.24 6.98
N ASP A 653 3.59 10.22 7.66
CA ASP A 653 4.81 10.86 7.19
C ASP A 653 6.01 9.94 7.35
N GLN A 654 5.98 9.07 8.36
CA GLN A 654 6.95 8.01 8.52
C GLN A 654 6.88 7.02 7.35
N ARG A 655 5.70 6.54 6.96
CA ARG A 655 5.55 5.62 5.82
C ARG A 655 6.02 6.23 4.49
N HIS A 656 5.70 7.50 4.24
CA HIS A 656 6.20 8.20 3.05
C HIS A 656 7.74 8.34 3.06
N THR A 657 8.28 8.68 4.23
CA THR A 657 9.72 8.74 4.45
C THR A 657 10.37 7.37 4.22
N ASP A 658 9.77 6.30 4.73
CA ASP A 658 10.25 4.93 4.63
C ASP A 658 10.19 4.42 3.19
N ALA A 659 9.15 4.75 2.42
CA ALA A 659 9.09 4.45 0.99
C ALA A 659 10.21 5.17 0.21
N GLY A 660 10.49 6.43 0.55
CA GLY A 660 11.61 7.18 -0.02
C GLY A 660 12.98 6.65 0.39
N GLN A 661 13.11 6.13 1.61
CA GLN A 661 14.31 5.46 2.10
C GLN A 661 14.50 4.10 1.41
N MET A 662 13.43 3.33 1.21
CA MET A 662 13.45 2.05 0.50
C MET A 662 14.01 2.20 -0.92
N LEU A 663 13.60 3.23 -1.66
CA LEU A 663 14.14 3.51 -3.00
C LEU A 663 15.62 3.92 -3.01
N ARG A 664 16.11 4.53 -1.93
CA ARG A 664 17.54 4.83 -1.77
C ARG A 664 18.29 3.55 -1.43
N LEU A 665 17.77 2.76 -0.50
CA LEU A 665 18.34 1.48 -0.11
C LEU A 665 18.43 0.49 -1.28
N LEU A 666 17.38 0.37 -2.10
CA LEU A 666 17.41 -0.45 -3.31
C LEU A 666 18.51 -0.01 -4.28
N ARG A 667 18.74 1.30 -4.43
CA ARG A 667 19.84 1.82 -5.25
C ARG A 667 21.20 1.49 -4.65
N GLU A 668 21.36 1.53 -3.33
CA GLU A 668 22.59 1.11 -2.65
C GLU A 668 22.84 -0.39 -2.79
N ILE A 669 21.83 -1.24 -2.57
CA ILE A 669 21.93 -2.70 -2.77
C ILE A 669 22.39 -3.01 -4.21
N ARG A 670 21.85 -2.30 -5.20
CA ARG A 670 22.17 -2.52 -6.63
C ARG A 670 23.53 -1.99 -7.07
N LYS A 671 24.29 -1.29 -6.22
CA LYS A 671 25.70 -0.94 -6.53
C LYS A 671 26.64 -2.12 -6.32
N GLU A 672 26.23 -3.14 -5.59
CA GLU A 672 27.02 -4.34 -5.35
C GLU A 672 26.97 -5.27 -6.56
N ASP A 673 28.12 -5.74 -7.06
CA ASP A 673 28.22 -6.54 -8.31
C ASP A 673 27.27 -7.75 -8.35
N ARG A 674 27.06 -8.42 -7.20
CA ARG A 674 26.17 -9.59 -7.07
C ARG A 674 24.68 -9.23 -6.97
N PHE A 675 24.35 -7.99 -6.63
CA PHE A 675 22.98 -7.53 -6.40
C PHE A 675 22.55 -6.42 -7.37
N THR A 676 23.32 -6.21 -8.45
CA THR A 676 23.02 -5.24 -9.52
C THR A 676 21.59 -5.33 -10.07
N ARG A 677 20.99 -6.53 -10.01
CA ARG A 677 19.63 -6.82 -10.46
C ARG A 677 18.65 -7.15 -9.34
N PHE A 678 18.96 -6.79 -8.09
CA PHE A 678 18.10 -7.07 -6.95
C PHE A 678 16.71 -6.44 -7.15
N LEU A 679 15.67 -7.28 -7.19
CA LEU A 679 14.28 -6.89 -7.47
C LEU A 679 14.05 -6.20 -8.83
N GLU A 680 14.90 -6.46 -9.82
CA GLU A 680 14.67 -6.06 -11.22
C GLU A 680 13.90 -7.14 -11.99
N PRO A 681 13.24 -6.80 -13.12
CA PRO A 681 12.57 -7.77 -13.98
C PRO A 681 13.51 -8.89 -14.45
N ALA A 682 12.94 -10.08 -14.66
CA ALA A 682 13.65 -11.24 -15.18
C ALA A 682 14.30 -10.97 -16.55
N THR A 683 15.48 -11.55 -16.77
CA THR A 683 16.10 -11.62 -18.11
C THR A 683 15.48 -12.71 -18.96
N ASP A 684 15.73 -12.65 -20.27
CA ASP A 684 15.54 -13.77 -21.18
C ASP A 684 16.26 -15.05 -20.68
N ASP A 685 17.44 -14.95 -20.06
CA ASP A 685 18.15 -16.09 -19.47
C ASP A 685 17.42 -16.68 -18.26
N ASP A 686 16.88 -15.83 -17.38
CA ASP A 686 16.09 -16.26 -16.23
C ASP A 686 14.82 -16.97 -16.69
N MET A 687 14.15 -16.41 -17.71
CA MET A 687 12.95 -16.99 -18.31
C MET A 687 13.24 -18.34 -18.98
N ARG A 688 14.31 -18.44 -19.78
CA ARG A 688 14.73 -19.70 -20.43
C ARG A 688 15.09 -20.77 -19.41
N ARG A 689 15.89 -20.44 -18.39
CA ARG A 689 16.21 -21.37 -17.29
C ARG A 689 14.96 -21.79 -16.54
N ALA A 690 14.03 -20.86 -16.35
CA ALA A 690 12.76 -21.20 -15.76
C ALA A 690 11.89 -22.08 -16.63
N ALA A 691 12.22 -22.44 -17.87
CA ALA A 691 11.49 -23.44 -18.67
C ALA A 691 12.08 -24.86 -18.59
N PHE A 692 13.03 -25.13 -17.68
CA PHE A 692 13.72 -26.43 -17.59
C PHE A 692 12.79 -27.64 -17.28
N LEU A 693 11.68 -27.43 -16.55
CA LEU A 693 10.70 -28.50 -16.27
C LEU A 693 9.67 -28.69 -17.39
N GLY A 694 9.72 -27.84 -18.41
CA GLY A 694 8.79 -27.83 -19.54
C GLY A 694 8.44 -26.40 -19.98
N PRO A 695 7.87 -26.27 -21.20
CA PRO A 695 7.58 -24.98 -21.80
C PRO A 695 6.60 -24.14 -20.98
N ILE A 696 6.84 -22.83 -20.98
CA ILE A 696 5.93 -21.82 -20.42
C ILE A 696 5.31 -21.07 -21.60
N VAL A 697 3.99 -20.98 -21.61
CA VAL A 697 3.21 -20.32 -22.66
C VAL A 697 2.44 -19.16 -22.04
N ILE A 698 2.78 -17.94 -22.45
CA ILE A 698 2.08 -16.72 -22.03
C ILE A 698 1.11 -16.34 -23.15
N LEU A 699 -0.19 -16.28 -22.85
CA LEU A 699 -1.24 -15.97 -23.82
C LEU A 699 -1.63 -14.50 -23.70
N ASN A 700 -1.11 -13.65 -24.58
CA ASN A 700 -1.42 -12.23 -24.63
C ASN A 700 -2.75 -11.99 -25.37
N ALA A 701 -3.74 -11.45 -24.67
CA ALA A 701 -5.01 -11.00 -25.26
C ALA A 701 -5.02 -9.47 -25.38
N SER A 702 -4.90 -8.96 -26.60
CA SER A 702 -4.96 -7.52 -26.92
C SER A 702 -5.99 -7.26 -28.02
N ILE A 703 -6.48 -6.02 -28.09
CA ILE A 703 -7.37 -5.58 -29.16
C ILE A 703 -6.69 -5.55 -30.54
N HIS A 704 -5.34 -5.55 -30.60
CA HIS A 704 -4.60 -5.40 -31.86
C HIS A 704 -4.19 -6.72 -32.49
N ARG A 705 -3.75 -7.65 -31.64
CA ARG A 705 -3.33 -9.02 -31.99
C ARG A 705 -3.35 -9.85 -30.72
N CYS A 706 -3.64 -11.14 -30.85
CA CYS A 706 -3.45 -12.10 -29.76
C CYS A 706 -2.26 -13.00 -30.07
N ASP A 707 -1.50 -13.35 -29.03
CA ASP A 707 -0.23 -14.04 -29.18
C ASP A 707 -0.04 -15.12 -28.11
N ALA A 708 0.58 -16.22 -28.49
CA ALA A 708 1.21 -17.15 -27.57
C ALA A 708 2.73 -16.90 -27.56
N ILE A 709 3.26 -16.40 -26.46
CA ILE A 709 4.70 -16.27 -26.25
C ILE A 709 5.19 -17.55 -25.58
N ILE A 710 5.98 -18.33 -26.33
CA ILE A 710 6.48 -19.65 -25.95
C ILE A 710 7.92 -19.51 -25.45
N VAL A 711 8.14 -19.87 -24.19
CA VAL A 711 9.45 -19.90 -23.53
C VAL A 711 9.88 -21.35 -23.38
N GLN A 712 11.03 -21.69 -23.98
CA GLN A 712 11.70 -22.98 -23.86
C GLN A 712 13.15 -22.72 -23.43
N GLU A 713 13.83 -23.75 -22.91
CA GLU A 713 15.25 -23.63 -22.56
C GLU A 713 16.11 -23.22 -23.78
N SER A 714 15.73 -23.70 -24.98
CA SER A 714 16.40 -23.38 -26.25
C SER A 714 16.16 -21.96 -26.75
N GLY A 715 15.12 -21.26 -26.27
CA GLY A 715 14.76 -19.94 -26.80
C GLY A 715 13.37 -19.46 -26.45
N ILE A 716 13.12 -18.19 -26.74
CA ILE A 716 11.81 -17.54 -26.60
C ILE A 716 11.32 -17.15 -27.98
N ARG A 717 10.07 -17.47 -28.32
CA ARG A 717 9.44 -17.09 -29.59
C ARG A 717 7.98 -16.69 -29.39
N ALA A 718 7.46 -15.87 -30.27
CA ALA A 718 6.03 -15.53 -30.31
C ALA A 718 5.34 -16.24 -31.47
N LEU A 719 4.13 -16.72 -31.22
CA LEU A 719 3.21 -17.29 -32.19
C LEU A 719 1.96 -16.40 -32.22
N GLU A 720 1.64 -15.85 -33.37
CA GLU A 720 0.39 -15.10 -33.56
C GLU A 720 -0.79 -16.08 -33.61
N LEU A 721 -1.90 -15.73 -32.93
CA LEU A 721 -3.12 -16.53 -32.88
C LEU A 721 -4.25 -15.77 -33.61
N PRO A 722 -4.35 -15.87 -34.95
CA PRO A 722 -5.25 -15.02 -35.74
C PRO A 722 -6.74 -15.31 -35.48
N ASP A 723 -7.08 -16.55 -35.13
CA ASP A 723 -8.46 -16.96 -34.82
C ASP A 723 -8.89 -16.54 -33.40
N LEU A 724 -7.94 -16.06 -32.59
CA LEU A 724 -8.20 -15.53 -31.26
C LEU A 724 -8.26 -13.99 -31.31
N THR A 725 -9.45 -13.44 -31.08
CA THR A 725 -9.66 -11.99 -30.96
C THR A 725 -10.31 -11.65 -29.63
N LEU A 726 -10.11 -10.43 -29.12
CA LEU A 726 -10.75 -10.00 -27.87
C LEU A 726 -12.28 -10.07 -27.94
N ALA A 727 -12.85 -9.77 -29.11
CA ALA A 727 -14.29 -9.91 -29.36
C ALA A 727 -14.75 -11.36 -29.28
N ALA A 728 -14.00 -12.30 -29.87
CA ALA A 728 -14.31 -13.73 -29.76
C ALA A 728 -14.21 -14.23 -28.31
N ILE A 729 -13.19 -13.81 -27.56
CA ILE A 729 -13.04 -14.14 -26.14
C ILE A 729 -14.26 -13.65 -25.33
N GLN A 730 -14.68 -12.39 -25.56
CA GLN A 730 -15.84 -11.81 -24.89
C GLN A 730 -17.13 -12.60 -25.21
N GLN A 731 -17.35 -12.95 -26.47
CA GLN A 731 -18.52 -13.75 -26.89
C GLN A 731 -18.59 -15.11 -26.17
N GLN A 732 -17.45 -15.73 -25.89
CA GLN A 732 -17.39 -17.03 -25.23
C GLN A 732 -17.47 -16.93 -23.70
N THR A 733 -17.32 -15.74 -23.12
CA THR A 733 -17.28 -15.54 -21.65
C THR A 733 -18.60 -15.91 -20.98
N ASP A 734 -19.73 -15.70 -21.67
CA ASP A 734 -21.07 -16.04 -21.17
C ASP A 734 -21.38 -17.54 -21.25
N HIS A 735 -20.60 -18.30 -22.03
CA HIS A 735 -20.79 -19.72 -22.29
C HIS A 735 -19.59 -20.56 -21.89
N ILE A 736 -18.78 -20.08 -20.94
CA ILE A 736 -17.47 -20.63 -20.59
C ILE A 736 -17.47 -22.11 -20.17
N GLN A 737 -18.62 -22.62 -19.72
CA GLN A 737 -18.81 -24.02 -19.30
C GLN A 737 -19.26 -24.95 -20.44
N SER A 738 -19.47 -24.40 -21.65
CA SER A 738 -20.01 -25.15 -22.79
C SER A 738 -18.92 -25.95 -23.52
N MET A 739 -19.30 -27.09 -24.09
CA MET A 739 -18.41 -27.89 -24.95
C MET A 739 -17.93 -27.10 -26.17
N ARG A 740 -18.81 -26.27 -26.75
CA ARG A 740 -18.46 -25.39 -27.88
C ARG A 740 -17.33 -24.44 -27.54
N THR A 741 -17.28 -23.93 -26.32
CA THR A 741 -16.17 -23.10 -25.85
C THR A 741 -14.87 -23.90 -25.71
N LEU A 742 -14.93 -25.17 -25.27
CA LEU A 742 -13.75 -26.04 -25.20
C LEU A 742 -13.19 -26.38 -26.58
N GLU A 743 -14.05 -26.60 -27.57
CA GLU A 743 -13.68 -26.83 -28.97
C GLU A 743 -13.09 -25.57 -29.61
N TRP A 744 -13.73 -24.42 -29.42
CA TRP A 744 -13.19 -23.13 -29.87
C TRP A 744 -11.82 -22.83 -29.26
N LEU A 745 -11.64 -23.10 -27.96
CA LEU A 745 -10.36 -22.90 -27.28
C LEU A 745 -9.27 -23.85 -27.79
N TRP A 746 -9.67 -25.05 -28.22
CA TRP A 746 -8.78 -26.00 -28.87
C TRP A 746 -8.28 -25.45 -30.20
N ASP A 747 -9.19 -25.11 -31.12
CA ASP A 747 -8.83 -24.65 -32.46
C ASP A 747 -8.07 -23.31 -32.43
N SER A 748 -8.52 -22.37 -31.59
CA SER A 748 -8.02 -20.99 -31.62
C SER A 748 -6.73 -20.79 -30.82
N VAL A 749 -6.42 -21.69 -29.88
CA VAL A 749 -5.32 -21.51 -28.92
C VAL A 749 -4.49 -22.77 -28.74
N VAL A 750 -5.10 -23.85 -28.25
CA VAL A 750 -4.31 -24.99 -27.74
C VAL A 750 -3.67 -25.79 -28.86
N GLU A 751 -4.40 -26.12 -29.93
CA GLU A 751 -3.86 -26.87 -31.07
C GLU A 751 -2.69 -26.11 -31.75
N PRO A 752 -2.83 -24.82 -32.12
CA PRO A 752 -1.70 -24.04 -32.67
C PRO A 752 -0.47 -24.01 -31.76
N VAL A 753 -0.67 -23.86 -30.44
CA VAL A 753 0.43 -23.83 -29.47
C VAL A 753 1.10 -25.20 -29.33
N LEU A 754 0.32 -26.26 -29.22
CA LEU A 754 0.86 -27.62 -29.09
C LEU A 754 1.57 -28.06 -30.38
N ASP A 755 1.04 -27.72 -31.54
CA ASP A 755 1.68 -27.97 -32.83
C ASP A 755 3.00 -27.21 -32.94
N ALA A 756 3.02 -25.94 -32.51
CA ALA A 756 4.26 -25.18 -32.43
C ALA A 756 5.28 -25.87 -31.50
N LEU A 757 4.86 -26.41 -30.36
CA LEU A 757 5.70 -27.18 -29.43
C LEU A 757 6.10 -28.57 -29.97
N GLY A 758 5.55 -29.02 -31.09
CA GLY A 758 5.77 -30.36 -31.66
C GLY A 758 4.93 -31.48 -31.02
N ILE A 759 3.92 -31.13 -30.22
CA ILE A 759 3.04 -32.05 -29.49
C ILE A 759 1.74 -32.28 -30.29
N VAL A 760 1.87 -33.01 -31.41
CA VAL A 760 0.77 -33.24 -32.36
C VAL A 760 -0.10 -34.47 -32.02
N ARG A 761 0.32 -35.31 -31.07
CA ARG A 761 -0.37 -36.55 -30.69
C ARG A 761 -0.15 -36.90 -29.22
N PRO A 762 -1.04 -37.71 -28.61
CA PRO A 762 -0.81 -38.26 -27.27
C PRO A 762 0.53 -39.01 -27.17
N PRO A 763 1.23 -38.93 -26.01
CA PRO A 763 2.50 -39.62 -25.80
C PRO A 763 2.33 -41.15 -25.82
N LEU A 764 3.33 -41.87 -26.36
CA LEU A 764 3.30 -43.33 -26.52
C LEU A 764 3.77 -44.09 -25.25
N GLU A 765 4.62 -43.48 -24.41
CA GLU A 765 5.36 -44.17 -23.33
C GLU A 765 4.92 -43.77 -21.91
N GLY A 766 3.73 -43.19 -21.73
CA GLY A 766 3.20 -42.84 -20.40
C GLY A 766 3.90 -41.65 -19.71
N TYR A 767 4.87 -41.00 -20.35
CA TYR A 767 5.43 -39.73 -19.93
C TYR A 767 4.71 -38.58 -20.64
N TRP A 768 3.93 -37.80 -19.89
CA TRP A 768 3.26 -36.62 -20.43
C TRP A 768 4.16 -35.38 -20.36
N PRO A 769 4.31 -34.63 -21.46
CA PRO A 769 4.95 -33.32 -21.40
C PRO A 769 4.10 -32.37 -20.56
N HIS A 770 4.77 -31.53 -19.77
CA HIS A 770 4.14 -30.55 -18.88
C HIS A 770 4.24 -29.15 -19.49
N VAL A 771 3.10 -28.46 -19.64
CA VAL A 771 3.00 -27.08 -20.12
C VAL A 771 2.45 -26.18 -19.01
N TRP A 772 3.11 -25.03 -18.80
CA TRP A 772 2.61 -23.97 -17.94
C TRP A 772 1.93 -22.87 -18.75
N TRP A 773 0.70 -22.52 -18.39
CA TRP A 773 -0.12 -21.51 -19.04
C TRP A 773 -0.18 -20.25 -18.19
N ILE A 774 0.13 -19.10 -18.80
CA ILE A 774 0.00 -17.77 -18.20
C ILE A 774 -0.99 -16.97 -19.06
N PRO A 775 -2.31 -17.15 -18.84
CA PRO A 775 -3.34 -16.41 -19.53
C PRO A 775 -3.43 -14.95 -19.05
N THR A 776 -4.04 -14.10 -19.86
CA THR A 776 -4.06 -12.66 -19.62
C THR A 776 -5.42 -12.05 -19.90
N GLY A 777 -5.77 -10.98 -19.16
CA GLY A 777 -7.07 -10.34 -19.27
C GLY A 777 -8.22 -11.36 -19.08
N PRO A 778 -9.27 -11.30 -19.92
CA PRO A 778 -10.42 -12.20 -19.81
C PRO A 778 -10.10 -13.70 -19.98
N LEU A 779 -8.98 -14.07 -20.63
CA LEU A 779 -8.59 -15.47 -20.81
C LEU A 779 -8.23 -16.19 -19.50
N THR A 780 -7.96 -15.44 -18.42
CA THR A 780 -7.65 -16.00 -17.10
C THR A 780 -8.75 -16.91 -16.54
N ARG A 781 -9.99 -16.77 -17.04
CA ARG A 781 -11.17 -17.54 -16.63
C ARG A 781 -11.35 -18.86 -17.39
N PHE A 782 -10.63 -19.06 -18.49
CA PHE A 782 -10.90 -20.15 -19.43
C PHE A 782 -10.19 -21.45 -19.03
N PRO A 783 -10.84 -22.62 -19.17
CA PRO A 783 -10.27 -23.92 -18.83
C PRO A 783 -9.36 -24.45 -19.97
N ILE A 784 -8.22 -23.79 -20.20
CA ILE A 784 -7.25 -24.13 -21.26
C ILE A 784 -6.83 -25.61 -21.22
N HIS A 785 -6.71 -26.15 -20.00
CA HIS A 785 -6.34 -27.54 -19.74
C HIS A 785 -7.39 -28.56 -20.22
N ALA A 786 -8.64 -28.13 -20.39
CA ALA A 786 -9.77 -28.93 -20.83
C ALA A 786 -10.16 -28.66 -22.29
N ALA A 787 -9.43 -27.80 -23.01
CA ALA A 787 -9.72 -27.52 -24.42
C ALA A 787 -9.68 -28.83 -25.24
N GLY A 788 -10.67 -29.06 -26.09
CA GLY A 788 -10.69 -30.19 -27.00
C GLY A 788 -12.06 -30.73 -27.37
N TYR A 789 -12.03 -31.62 -28.36
CA TYR A 789 -13.19 -32.37 -28.85
C TYR A 789 -13.36 -33.66 -28.05
N HIS A 790 -14.05 -33.60 -26.91
CA HIS A 790 -14.17 -34.77 -26.02
C HIS A 790 -15.16 -35.83 -26.51
N LEU A 791 -16.07 -35.48 -27.42
CA LEU A 791 -17.06 -36.42 -27.99
C LEU A 791 -16.58 -37.10 -29.28
N GLU A 792 -15.45 -36.68 -29.85
CA GLU A 792 -14.89 -37.31 -31.05
C GLU A 792 -14.27 -38.68 -30.74
N SER A 793 -14.58 -39.67 -31.58
CA SER A 793 -14.04 -41.03 -31.47
C SER A 793 -12.51 -41.01 -31.59
N GLY A 794 -11.82 -41.50 -30.55
CA GLY A 794 -10.36 -41.64 -30.50
C GLY A 794 -9.60 -40.64 -29.62
N GLY A 795 -10.25 -39.60 -29.08
CA GLY A 795 -9.69 -38.76 -28.00
C GLY A 795 -8.35 -38.06 -28.31
N LYS A 796 -8.01 -37.84 -29.59
CA LYS A 796 -6.68 -37.35 -30.00
C LYS A 796 -6.57 -35.82 -30.06
N ARG A 797 -7.71 -35.10 -30.09
CA ARG A 797 -7.79 -33.63 -30.20
C ARG A 797 -8.21 -33.00 -28.88
N THR A 798 -7.49 -33.32 -27.81
CA THR A 798 -7.72 -32.72 -26.49
C THR A 798 -6.41 -32.39 -25.80
N ALA A 799 -6.42 -31.31 -25.02
CA ALA A 799 -5.26 -30.87 -24.25
C ALA A 799 -4.87 -31.93 -23.22
N ILE A 800 -5.87 -32.44 -22.50
CA ILE A 800 -5.71 -33.40 -21.40
C ILE A 800 -5.19 -34.78 -21.86
N ASP A 801 -5.29 -35.15 -23.14
CA ASP A 801 -4.65 -36.38 -23.62
C ASP A 801 -3.23 -36.15 -24.15
N ARG A 802 -2.81 -34.89 -24.36
CA ARG A 802 -1.49 -34.54 -24.89
C ARG A 802 -0.52 -33.99 -23.86
N VAL A 803 -0.99 -33.20 -22.89
CA VAL A 803 -0.13 -32.49 -21.93
C VAL A 803 -0.69 -32.49 -20.52
N ILE A 804 0.20 -32.48 -19.53
CA ILE A 804 -0.14 -32.03 -18.18
C ILE A 804 -0.14 -30.50 -18.20
N SER A 805 -1.21 -29.88 -17.70
CA SER A 805 -1.36 -28.42 -17.71
C SER A 805 -1.25 -27.87 -16.29
N SER A 806 -0.59 -26.73 -16.15
CA SER A 806 -0.59 -25.95 -14.90
C SER A 806 -0.65 -24.47 -15.21
N TYR A 807 -1.13 -23.67 -14.26
CA TYR A 807 -1.34 -22.24 -14.43
C TYR A 807 -0.37 -21.45 -13.55
N SER A 808 -0.05 -20.25 -13.99
CA SER A 808 0.61 -19.23 -13.16
C SER A 808 0.09 -17.85 -13.54
N SER A 809 0.14 -16.91 -12.59
CA SER A 809 -0.22 -15.51 -12.82
C SER A 809 0.87 -14.73 -13.56
N SER A 810 2.12 -15.19 -13.48
CA SER A 810 3.29 -14.48 -13.99
C SER A 810 4.50 -15.42 -14.15
N ILE A 811 5.41 -15.08 -15.07
CA ILE A 811 6.67 -15.83 -15.24
C ILE A 811 7.63 -15.57 -14.09
N ASN A 812 7.61 -14.37 -13.50
CA ASN A 812 8.42 -14.04 -12.32
C ASN A 812 8.04 -14.94 -11.14
N THR A 813 6.76 -15.28 -11.02
CA THR A 813 6.29 -16.22 -9.99
C THR A 813 6.89 -17.61 -10.21
N ILE A 814 6.89 -18.11 -11.45
CA ILE A 814 7.52 -19.41 -11.79
C ILE A 814 9.02 -19.38 -11.48
N ILE A 815 9.73 -18.34 -11.91
CA ILE A 815 11.16 -18.15 -11.66
C ILE A 815 11.47 -18.21 -10.16
N ARG A 816 10.73 -17.45 -9.35
CA ARG A 816 10.94 -17.38 -7.89
C ARG A 816 10.70 -18.72 -7.22
N THR A 817 9.58 -19.38 -7.53
CA THR A 817 9.24 -20.67 -6.92
C THR A 817 10.24 -21.76 -7.33
N ARG A 818 10.76 -21.74 -8.56
CA ARG A 818 11.82 -22.66 -9.02
C ARG A 818 13.18 -22.35 -8.37
N GLN A 819 13.52 -21.09 -8.11
CA GLN A 819 14.74 -20.72 -7.38
C GLN A 819 14.70 -21.16 -5.91
N ARG A 820 13.52 -21.09 -5.26
CA ARG A 820 13.32 -21.58 -3.88
C ARG A 820 13.57 -23.09 -3.72
N ARG A 821 13.38 -23.89 -4.79
CA ARG A 821 13.62 -25.34 -4.83
C ARG A 821 15.03 -25.75 -4.40
N ILE A 822 16.02 -24.88 -4.58
CA ILE A 822 17.43 -25.20 -4.36
C ILE A 822 17.77 -25.31 -2.86
N ARG A 823 16.88 -24.91 -1.94
CA ARG A 823 17.13 -24.92 -0.49
C ARG A 823 16.40 -26.06 0.22
N LYS A 824 17.12 -26.80 1.07
CA LYS A 824 16.58 -27.93 1.84
C LYS A 824 15.47 -27.46 2.79
N VAL A 825 14.28 -28.05 2.62
CA VAL A 825 13.16 -27.92 3.56
C VAL A 825 13.53 -28.67 4.84
N ASN A 826 13.25 -28.10 6.00
CA ASN A 826 13.45 -28.75 7.29
C ASN A 826 12.32 -29.79 7.48
N GLU A 827 12.62 -31.07 7.28
CA GLU A 827 11.62 -32.16 7.25
C GLU A 827 11.03 -32.54 8.62
N GLN A 828 11.49 -31.91 9.70
CA GLN A 828 11.31 -32.45 11.05
C GLN A 828 9.98 -32.16 11.74
N ASN A 829 9.06 -31.35 11.18
CA ASN A 829 7.70 -31.18 11.69
C ASN A 829 6.82 -30.52 10.63
N SER A 830 5.92 -31.26 9.98
CA SER A 830 4.96 -30.66 9.05
C SER A 830 3.65 -31.46 9.02
N SER A 831 2.54 -30.82 9.38
CA SER A 831 1.21 -31.46 9.51
C SER A 831 0.31 -31.20 8.29
N VAL A 832 -0.74 -32.01 8.15
CA VAL A 832 -1.86 -31.74 7.23
C VAL A 832 -2.95 -31.05 8.02
N VAL A 833 -3.31 -29.82 7.64
CA VAL A 833 -4.42 -29.08 8.25
C VAL A 833 -5.66 -29.30 7.38
N VAL A 834 -6.71 -29.89 7.96
CA VAL A 834 -7.97 -30.14 7.26
C VAL A 834 -9.14 -29.42 7.94
N THR A 835 -9.96 -28.72 7.15
CA THR A 835 -11.14 -27.99 7.63
C THR A 835 -12.34 -28.28 6.72
N SER A 836 -13.44 -28.81 7.29
CA SER A 836 -14.74 -28.95 6.61
C SER A 836 -15.77 -27.96 7.12
N MET A 837 -16.72 -27.59 6.24
CA MET A 837 -17.86 -26.75 6.55
C MET A 837 -19.16 -27.32 5.96
N GLN A 838 -19.67 -28.41 6.56
CA GLN A 838 -20.90 -29.09 6.13
C GLN A 838 -22.15 -28.21 6.27
N SER A 839 -22.28 -27.55 7.43
CA SER A 839 -23.29 -26.54 7.69
C SER A 839 -22.60 -25.20 7.85
N THR A 840 -22.74 -24.32 6.86
CA THR A 840 -22.20 -22.95 6.93
C THR A 840 -23.33 -21.99 7.28
N PRO A 841 -23.21 -21.17 8.35
CA PRO A 841 -24.29 -20.27 8.76
C PRO A 841 -24.79 -19.39 7.61
N GLY A 842 -26.09 -19.43 7.31
CA GLY A 842 -26.70 -18.61 6.26
C GLY A 842 -26.47 -19.05 4.81
N LEU A 843 -25.77 -20.17 4.58
CA LEU A 843 -25.53 -20.75 3.25
C LEU A 843 -26.12 -22.17 3.14
N GLY A 844 -26.12 -22.71 1.91
CA GLY A 844 -26.64 -24.06 1.63
C GLY A 844 -25.81 -25.18 2.28
N PHE A 845 -26.48 -26.26 2.66
CA PHE A 845 -25.86 -27.45 3.25
C PHE A 845 -25.06 -28.25 2.20
N LEU A 846 -23.83 -28.66 2.55
CA LEU A 846 -22.94 -29.46 1.69
C LEU A 846 -22.76 -30.86 2.28
N ALA A 847 -23.49 -31.84 1.76
CA ALA A 847 -23.66 -33.14 2.39
C ALA A 847 -22.36 -33.97 2.50
N ASN A 848 -21.43 -33.82 1.55
CA ASN A 848 -20.27 -34.69 1.38
C ASN A 848 -18.94 -34.09 1.82
N THR A 849 -18.89 -32.85 2.29
CA THR A 849 -17.66 -32.21 2.77
C THR A 849 -16.95 -33.02 3.87
N ASP A 850 -17.69 -33.62 4.81
CA ASP A 850 -17.11 -34.48 5.84
C ASP A 850 -16.62 -35.83 5.30
N ASN A 851 -17.27 -36.34 4.24
CA ASN A 851 -16.80 -37.53 3.53
C ASN A 851 -15.49 -37.24 2.80
N GLU A 852 -15.36 -36.05 2.19
CA GLU A 852 -14.12 -35.58 1.57
C GLU A 852 -12.97 -35.52 2.58
N ILE A 853 -13.16 -34.85 3.71
CA ILE A 853 -12.13 -34.77 4.76
C ILE A 853 -11.78 -36.14 5.33
N SER A 854 -12.76 -37.03 5.46
CA SER A 854 -12.52 -38.40 5.94
C SER A 854 -11.64 -39.18 4.95
N ALA A 855 -11.91 -39.09 3.65
CA ALA A 855 -11.11 -39.71 2.62
C ALA A 855 -9.68 -39.15 2.59
N VAL A 856 -9.51 -37.82 2.69
CA VAL A 856 -8.19 -37.17 2.73
C VAL A 856 -7.41 -37.58 3.98
N ARG A 857 -8.08 -37.62 5.14
CA ARG A 857 -7.46 -38.02 6.42
C ARG A 857 -6.93 -39.44 6.34
N GLU A 858 -7.72 -40.37 5.81
CA GLU A 858 -7.30 -41.77 5.64
C GLU A 858 -6.05 -41.86 4.76
N GLN A 859 -6.04 -41.20 3.60
CA GLN A 859 -4.89 -41.23 2.68
C GLN A 859 -3.63 -40.58 3.26
N CYS A 860 -3.76 -39.51 4.05
CA CYS A 860 -2.61 -38.83 4.65
C CYS A 860 -1.96 -39.62 5.79
N MET A 861 -2.74 -40.42 6.53
CA MET A 861 -2.25 -41.23 7.64
C MET A 861 -1.62 -42.55 7.18
N LEU A 862 -1.94 -43.02 5.98
CA LEU A 862 -1.36 -44.22 5.39
C LEU A 862 0.07 -43.94 4.90
N GLU A 863 0.95 -44.93 5.02
CA GLU A 863 2.23 -44.95 4.33
C GLU A 863 1.98 -45.00 2.81
N PRO A 864 2.66 -44.18 1.98
CA PRO A 864 3.95 -43.52 2.26
C PRO A 864 3.89 -42.05 2.72
N LEU A 865 2.69 -41.47 2.90
CA LEU A 865 2.58 -40.06 3.32
C LEU A 865 2.91 -39.92 4.81
N GLY A 866 2.27 -40.74 5.66
CA GLY A 866 2.56 -40.81 7.10
C GLY A 866 2.49 -39.45 7.82
N LEU A 867 1.67 -38.51 7.34
CA LEU A 867 1.65 -37.14 7.87
C LEU A 867 0.60 -36.99 8.98
N PRO A 868 0.93 -36.30 10.10
CA PRO A 868 -0.03 -36.04 11.16
C PRO A 868 -1.11 -35.07 10.67
N VAL A 869 -2.38 -35.45 10.85
CA VAL A 869 -3.54 -34.64 10.45
C VAL A 869 -4.05 -33.84 11.65
N VAL A 870 -4.20 -32.54 11.47
CA VAL A 870 -4.74 -31.59 12.45
C VAL A 870 -6.05 -31.03 11.90
N SER A 871 -7.11 -31.05 12.72
CA SER A 871 -8.41 -30.47 12.39
C SER A 871 -8.71 -29.33 13.35
N PRO A 872 -8.30 -28.08 13.04
CA PRO A 872 -8.63 -26.94 13.87
C PRO A 872 -10.15 -26.73 13.91
N LYS A 873 -10.63 -26.03 14.93
CA LYS A 873 -12.02 -25.56 14.91
C LYS A 873 -12.21 -24.64 13.69
N PRO A 874 -13.39 -24.65 13.04
CA PRO A 874 -13.61 -23.86 11.84
C PRO A 874 -13.88 -22.38 12.17
N TYR A 875 -13.01 -21.75 12.96
CA TYR A 875 -13.00 -20.32 13.22
C TYR A 875 -11.73 -19.71 12.63
N ARG A 876 -11.81 -18.45 12.20
CA ARG A 876 -10.67 -17.76 11.57
C ARG A 876 -9.39 -17.90 12.38
N ASP A 877 -9.41 -17.55 13.67
CA ASP A 877 -8.19 -17.48 14.48
C ASP A 877 -7.58 -18.87 14.73
N ASP A 878 -8.41 -19.91 14.89
CA ASP A 878 -7.96 -21.30 15.06
C ASP A 878 -7.30 -21.86 13.79
N VAL A 879 -7.89 -21.60 12.62
CA VAL A 879 -7.31 -22.00 11.32
C VAL A 879 -5.98 -21.27 11.10
N MET A 880 -5.95 -19.96 11.34
CA MET A 880 -4.74 -19.14 11.15
C MET A 880 -3.59 -19.56 12.07
N ALA A 881 -3.90 -19.97 13.31
CA ALA A 881 -2.89 -20.50 14.23
C ALA A 881 -2.30 -21.84 13.76
N ALA A 882 -3.02 -22.63 12.96
CA ALA A 882 -2.56 -23.92 12.45
C ALA A 882 -1.72 -23.82 11.17
N LEU A 883 -1.88 -22.76 10.37
CA LEU A 883 -1.20 -22.60 9.07
C LEU A 883 0.34 -22.52 9.14
N PRO A 884 1.00 -21.90 10.14
CA PRO A 884 2.46 -21.80 10.18
C PRO A 884 3.19 -23.16 10.20
N ALA A 885 2.63 -24.18 10.84
CA ALA A 885 3.21 -25.53 10.91
C ALA A 885 2.71 -26.48 9.79
N CYS A 886 1.91 -25.95 8.87
CA CYS A 886 1.19 -26.72 7.86
C CYS A 886 2.08 -27.08 6.66
N ARG A 887 2.08 -28.35 6.26
CA ARG A 887 2.60 -28.80 4.96
C ARG A 887 1.53 -28.76 3.89
N ILE A 888 0.35 -29.27 4.23
CA ILE A 888 -0.77 -29.40 3.31
C ILE A 888 -2.00 -28.81 3.99
N PHE A 889 -2.60 -27.80 3.38
CA PHE A 889 -3.87 -27.25 3.81
C PHE A 889 -4.96 -27.76 2.90
N HIS A 890 -5.95 -28.46 3.43
CA HIS A 890 -7.13 -28.90 2.70
C HIS A 890 -8.37 -28.23 3.29
N PHE A 891 -9.11 -27.49 2.47
CA PHE A 891 -10.37 -26.85 2.84
C PHE A 891 -11.51 -27.39 1.98
N ALA A 892 -12.59 -27.84 2.61
CA ALA A 892 -13.82 -28.30 1.97
C ALA A 892 -15.02 -27.48 2.47
N GLY A 893 -15.59 -26.63 1.62
CA GLY A 893 -16.68 -25.73 2.03
C GLY A 893 -16.99 -24.64 1.03
N HIS A 894 -17.75 -23.63 1.46
CA HIS A 894 -18.06 -22.47 0.61
C HIS A 894 -16.90 -21.48 0.53
N GLY A 895 -16.67 -20.94 -0.67
CA GLY A 895 -15.81 -19.79 -0.91
C GLY A 895 -16.65 -18.68 -1.53
N GLN A 896 -16.45 -17.44 -1.09
CA GLN A 896 -17.17 -16.28 -1.61
C GLN A 896 -16.19 -15.34 -2.33
N ALA A 897 -16.44 -15.12 -3.61
CA ALA A 897 -15.80 -14.03 -4.36
C ALA A 897 -16.50 -12.72 -3.99
N ALA A 898 -15.75 -11.73 -3.52
CA ALA A 898 -16.23 -10.39 -3.26
C ALA A 898 -15.99 -9.47 -4.48
N GLU A 899 -16.66 -8.32 -4.52
CA GLU A 899 -16.40 -7.30 -5.56
C GLU A 899 -14.97 -6.78 -5.50
N ASP A 900 -14.41 -6.66 -4.29
CA ASP A 900 -12.97 -6.49 -4.08
C ASP A 900 -12.31 -7.88 -3.98
N PRO A 901 -11.44 -8.27 -4.92
CA PRO A 901 -10.76 -9.56 -4.86
C PRO A 901 -10.01 -9.81 -3.54
N LEU A 902 -9.48 -8.78 -2.87
CA LEU A 902 -8.81 -8.91 -1.56
C LEU A 902 -9.74 -9.22 -0.40
N GLN A 903 -11.02 -8.91 -0.57
CA GLN A 903 -12.06 -9.23 0.39
C GLN A 903 -12.72 -10.57 0.08
N SER A 904 -12.29 -11.31 -0.95
CA SER A 904 -12.76 -12.68 -1.15
C SER A 904 -12.31 -13.57 0.03
N PHE A 905 -13.15 -14.52 0.44
CA PHE A 905 -12.92 -15.28 1.67
C PHE A 905 -13.37 -16.74 1.58
N LEU A 906 -12.79 -17.57 2.45
CA LEU A 906 -13.31 -18.90 2.77
C LEU A 906 -14.34 -18.77 3.90
N CYS A 907 -15.50 -19.39 3.74
CA CYS A 907 -16.60 -19.29 4.71
C CYS A 907 -16.38 -20.28 5.86
N LEU A 908 -15.83 -19.79 6.97
CA LEU A 908 -15.73 -20.48 8.25
C LEU A 908 -16.95 -20.21 9.14
N GLU A 909 -17.05 -20.82 10.32
CA GLU A 909 -18.20 -20.65 11.24
C GLU A 909 -18.48 -19.17 11.59
N ASP A 910 -17.42 -18.37 11.78
CA ASP A 910 -17.52 -16.94 12.10
C ASP A 910 -17.42 -16.00 10.89
N TRP A 911 -17.68 -16.50 9.67
CA TRP A 911 -17.51 -15.73 8.43
C TRP A 911 -18.29 -14.41 8.39
N ASN A 912 -19.46 -14.36 9.03
CA ASN A 912 -20.33 -13.18 9.06
C ASN A 912 -19.76 -12.02 9.91
N LYS A 913 -18.84 -12.32 10.84
CA LYS A 913 -18.23 -11.34 11.74
C LYS A 913 -16.73 -11.17 11.47
N ARG A 914 -16.04 -12.26 11.18
CA ARG A 914 -14.58 -12.33 11.01
C ARG A 914 -14.22 -13.32 9.88
N PRO A 915 -14.48 -12.96 8.62
CA PRO A 915 -14.17 -13.84 7.48
C PRO A 915 -12.66 -14.09 7.34
N LEU A 916 -12.30 -15.29 6.88
CA LEU A 916 -10.94 -15.61 6.47
C LEU A 916 -10.67 -15.05 5.07
N THR A 917 -10.39 -13.75 5.01
CA THR A 917 -10.17 -13.02 3.75
C THR A 917 -8.78 -13.28 3.16
N VAL A 918 -8.67 -13.06 1.85
CA VAL A 918 -7.38 -13.00 1.13
C VAL A 918 -6.41 -12.05 1.83
N THR A 919 -6.88 -10.86 2.24
CA THR A 919 -6.04 -9.90 2.98
C THR A 919 -5.44 -10.51 4.25
N GLY A 920 -6.27 -11.16 5.07
CA GLY A 920 -5.80 -11.80 6.29
C GLY A 920 -4.80 -12.92 6.03
N LEU A 921 -4.99 -13.70 4.97
CA LEU A 921 -4.03 -14.73 4.55
C LEU A 921 -2.71 -14.12 4.09
N ILE A 922 -2.75 -13.04 3.30
CA ILE A 922 -1.55 -12.32 2.86
C ILE A 922 -0.78 -11.88 4.10
N GLU A 923 -1.39 -11.20 5.07
CA GLU A 923 -0.72 -10.65 6.26
C GLU A 923 0.04 -11.69 7.12
N THR A 924 -0.25 -12.98 6.98
CA THR A 924 0.23 -14.04 7.90
C THR A 924 1.63 -14.59 7.55
N ASP A 925 2.23 -14.14 6.45
CA ASP A 925 3.58 -14.52 5.95
C ASP A 925 4.06 -15.93 6.36
N LEU A 926 3.50 -16.95 5.72
CA LEU A 926 3.88 -18.36 5.95
C LEU A 926 5.28 -18.70 5.39
N GLY A 927 5.92 -17.77 4.67
CA GLY A 927 7.24 -17.96 4.07
C GLY A 927 8.37 -18.14 5.10
N HIS A 928 8.21 -17.61 6.31
CA HIS A 928 9.21 -17.75 7.39
C HIS A 928 9.04 -19.04 8.21
N ALA A 929 7.86 -19.67 8.19
CA ALA A 929 7.48 -20.73 9.14
C ALA A 929 7.71 -22.17 8.64
N GLY A 930 8.06 -22.39 7.37
CA GLY A 930 8.34 -23.73 6.86
C GLY A 930 8.02 -24.01 5.39
N PHE A 931 7.57 -23.01 4.63
CA PHE A 931 7.15 -23.12 3.21
C PHE A 931 6.09 -24.21 2.99
N PRO A 932 4.80 -23.90 3.18
CA PRO A 932 3.75 -24.89 2.98
C PRO A 932 3.76 -25.41 1.53
N PHE A 933 3.52 -26.71 1.36
CA PHE A 933 3.71 -27.40 0.09
C PHE A 933 2.47 -27.34 -0.80
N LEU A 934 1.29 -27.69 -0.28
CA LEU A 934 0.05 -27.78 -1.06
C LEU A 934 -1.13 -27.11 -0.33
N ALA A 935 -1.87 -26.26 -1.03
CA ALA A 935 -3.22 -25.86 -0.64
C ALA A 935 -4.22 -26.54 -1.59
N TYR A 936 -5.11 -27.36 -1.06
CA TYR A 936 -6.22 -27.95 -1.78
C TYR A 936 -7.51 -27.23 -1.36
N LEU A 937 -8.08 -26.44 -2.27
CA LEU A 937 -9.24 -25.61 -2.02
C LEU A 937 -10.46 -26.23 -2.73
N SER A 938 -11.14 -27.14 -2.03
CA SER A 938 -12.45 -27.68 -2.42
C SER A 938 -13.54 -26.67 -2.06
N ALA A 939 -13.50 -25.52 -2.74
CA ALA A 939 -14.45 -24.44 -2.54
C ALA A 939 -14.84 -23.76 -3.85
N CYS A 940 -16.14 -23.49 -3.97
CA CYS A 940 -16.74 -22.86 -5.13
C CYS A 940 -16.13 -21.48 -5.43
N SER A 941 -15.95 -21.18 -6.72
CA SER A 941 -15.49 -19.87 -7.23
C SER A 941 -14.10 -19.40 -6.75
N THR A 942 -13.22 -20.32 -6.35
CA THR A 942 -11.84 -19.98 -5.91
C THR A 942 -10.95 -19.40 -7.01
N GLY A 943 -11.31 -19.62 -8.28
CA GLY A 943 -10.69 -19.01 -9.46
C GLY A 943 -11.43 -17.82 -10.09
N ARG A 944 -12.53 -17.32 -9.50
CA ARG A 944 -13.40 -16.32 -10.13
C ARG A 944 -12.99 -14.89 -9.76
N ASN A 945 -12.71 -14.06 -10.76
CA ASN A 945 -12.62 -12.60 -10.62
C ASN A 945 -13.88 -11.96 -11.24
N LEU A 946 -14.65 -11.23 -10.43
CA LEU A 946 -15.95 -10.67 -10.82
C LEU A 946 -15.83 -9.33 -11.54
N ASP A 947 -14.71 -8.61 -11.37
CA ASP A 947 -14.52 -7.28 -11.96
C ASP A 947 -13.62 -7.34 -13.21
N PRO A 948 -14.16 -7.15 -14.43
CA PRO A 948 -13.35 -7.06 -15.64
C PRO A 948 -12.33 -5.90 -15.58
N ASN A 949 -12.56 -4.91 -14.71
CA ASN A 949 -11.66 -3.78 -14.52
C ASN A 949 -10.41 -4.09 -13.69
N ILE A 950 -10.27 -5.32 -13.17
CA ILE A 950 -9.10 -5.77 -12.40
C ILE A 950 -8.55 -7.09 -12.98
N ALA A 951 -8.98 -7.47 -14.19
CA ALA A 951 -8.59 -8.72 -14.84
C ALA A 951 -7.06 -8.86 -15.03
N ASP A 952 -6.35 -7.74 -15.19
CA ASP A 952 -4.89 -7.71 -15.34
C ASP A 952 -4.13 -7.94 -14.02
N GLU A 953 -4.78 -7.92 -12.86
CA GLU A 953 -4.13 -8.28 -11.58
C GLU A 953 -4.19 -9.79 -11.28
N SER A 954 -5.02 -10.57 -12.00
CA SER A 954 -5.17 -12.01 -11.82
C SER A 954 -5.40 -12.44 -10.35
N LEU A 955 -6.12 -11.61 -9.58
CA LEU A 955 -6.42 -11.85 -8.17
C LEU A 955 -7.62 -12.81 -8.05
N HIS A 956 -7.38 -14.02 -7.55
CA HIS A 956 -8.41 -14.98 -7.15
C HIS A 956 -7.87 -15.85 -6.01
N LEU A 957 -8.71 -16.52 -5.22
CA LEU A 957 -8.28 -17.28 -4.03
C LEU A 957 -7.12 -18.24 -4.36
N THR A 958 -7.19 -18.98 -5.46
CA THR A 958 -6.12 -19.91 -5.87
C THR A 958 -4.77 -19.22 -6.10
N SER A 959 -4.73 -18.05 -6.76
CA SER A 959 -3.47 -17.31 -6.98
C SER A 959 -2.98 -16.65 -5.69
N MET A 960 -3.89 -16.30 -4.76
CA MET A 960 -3.57 -15.70 -3.47
C MET A 960 -2.93 -16.68 -2.49
N PHE A 961 -3.41 -17.93 -2.42
CA PHE A 961 -2.74 -18.95 -1.61
C PHE A 961 -1.29 -19.17 -2.06
N HIS A 962 -1.01 -19.11 -3.37
CA HIS A 962 0.36 -19.16 -3.89
C HIS A 962 1.21 -17.96 -3.41
N LEU A 963 0.63 -16.76 -3.26
CA LEU A 963 1.32 -15.58 -2.71
C LEU A 963 1.53 -15.61 -1.20
N THR A 964 0.68 -16.32 -0.48
CA THR A 964 0.80 -16.49 0.98
C THR A 964 1.98 -17.40 1.36
N GLY A 965 2.48 -18.17 0.39
CA GLY A 965 3.70 -18.99 0.54
C GLY A 965 3.52 -20.45 0.13
N PHE A 966 2.29 -20.91 -0.18
CA PHE A 966 2.07 -22.26 -0.67
C PHE A 966 2.77 -22.46 -2.01
N ARG A 967 3.40 -23.62 -2.19
CA ARG A 967 4.13 -23.94 -3.42
C ARG A 967 3.21 -24.39 -4.56
N HIS A 968 2.21 -25.18 -4.22
CA HIS A 968 1.19 -25.69 -5.11
C HIS A 968 -0.19 -25.35 -4.57
N VAL A 969 -1.11 -25.03 -5.46
CA VAL A 969 -2.52 -24.81 -5.13
C VAL A 969 -3.39 -25.56 -6.12
N ILE A 970 -4.29 -26.38 -5.62
CA ILE A 970 -5.38 -26.98 -6.40
C ILE A 970 -6.67 -26.23 -6.02
N GLY A 971 -7.41 -25.76 -7.02
CA GLY A 971 -8.69 -25.08 -6.81
C GLY A 971 -9.62 -25.28 -8.00
N THR A 972 -10.72 -24.52 -8.03
CA THR A 972 -11.77 -24.65 -9.04
C THR A 972 -12.10 -23.30 -9.69
N LEU A 973 -12.28 -23.27 -11.02
CA LEU A 973 -12.62 -22.06 -11.76
C LEU A 973 -14.05 -21.55 -11.46
N TRP A 974 -14.97 -22.46 -11.15
CA TRP A 974 -16.37 -22.17 -10.80
C TRP A 974 -16.94 -23.26 -9.89
N GLU A 975 -18.23 -23.18 -9.59
CA GLU A 975 -18.94 -24.12 -8.71
C GLU A 975 -18.85 -25.56 -9.21
N VAL A 976 -18.61 -26.50 -8.29
CA VAL A 976 -18.43 -27.93 -8.55
C VAL A 976 -19.45 -28.75 -7.77
N ASP A 977 -19.76 -29.93 -8.29
CA ASP A 977 -20.64 -30.88 -7.61
C ASP A 977 -19.97 -31.49 -6.38
N ASP A 978 -20.69 -31.48 -5.25
CA ASP A 978 -20.23 -31.91 -3.94
C ASP A 978 -19.83 -33.41 -3.90
N SER A 979 -20.50 -34.26 -4.69
CA SER A 979 -20.16 -35.69 -4.74
C SER A 979 -18.85 -35.95 -5.51
N LEU A 980 -18.62 -35.21 -6.59
CA LEU A 980 -17.38 -35.33 -7.38
C LEU A 980 -16.15 -34.83 -6.60
N CYS A 981 -16.32 -33.87 -5.68
CA CYS A 981 -15.23 -33.34 -4.86
C CYS A 981 -14.56 -34.45 -4.03
N VAL A 982 -15.34 -35.34 -3.43
CA VAL A 982 -14.85 -36.49 -2.66
C VAL A 982 -13.94 -37.38 -3.51
N ASP A 983 -14.40 -37.76 -4.69
CA ASP A 983 -13.64 -38.63 -5.59
C ASP A 983 -12.38 -37.95 -6.13
N MET A 984 -12.47 -36.67 -6.47
CA MET A 984 -11.33 -35.88 -6.94
C MET A 984 -10.25 -35.74 -5.87
N ALA A 985 -10.63 -35.40 -4.63
CA ALA A 985 -9.69 -35.32 -3.52
C ALA A 985 -9.05 -36.68 -3.26
N ARG A 986 -9.86 -37.74 -3.14
CA ARG A 986 -9.37 -39.10 -2.91
C ARG A 986 -8.34 -39.53 -3.97
N MET A 987 -8.66 -39.41 -5.26
CA MET A 987 -7.76 -39.78 -6.35
C MET A 987 -6.44 -38.98 -6.34
N VAL A 988 -6.50 -37.69 -5.98
CA VAL A 988 -5.30 -36.85 -5.88
C VAL A 988 -4.41 -37.33 -4.74
N TYR A 989 -4.95 -37.52 -3.53
CA TYR A 989 -4.16 -37.93 -2.37
C TYR A 989 -3.65 -39.37 -2.49
N GLU A 990 -4.42 -40.30 -3.07
CA GLU A 990 -3.96 -41.66 -3.41
C GLU A 990 -2.72 -41.58 -4.32
N SER A 991 -2.77 -40.76 -5.37
CA SER A 991 -1.64 -40.58 -6.30
C SER A 991 -0.42 -39.92 -5.64
N LEU A 992 -0.64 -38.94 -4.75
CA LEU A 992 0.44 -38.32 -3.96
C LEU A 992 1.07 -39.31 -2.98
N GLY A 993 0.29 -40.22 -2.40
CA GLY A 993 0.79 -41.32 -1.60
C GLY A 993 1.78 -42.18 -2.39
N VAL A 994 1.40 -42.62 -3.58
CA VAL A 994 2.23 -43.49 -4.42
C VAL A 994 3.49 -42.77 -4.95
N ASN A 995 3.38 -41.52 -5.38
CA ASN A 995 4.44 -40.79 -6.07
C ASN A 995 5.30 -39.91 -5.14
N GLY A 996 4.93 -39.79 -3.86
CA GLY A 996 5.54 -38.92 -2.87
C GLY A 996 5.25 -37.43 -3.09
N LEU A 997 5.51 -36.60 -2.07
CA LEU A 997 5.27 -35.14 -2.13
C LEU A 997 6.42 -34.40 -2.82
N ASN A 998 6.32 -34.26 -4.15
CA ASN A 998 7.25 -33.50 -4.97
C ASN A 998 6.53 -32.64 -6.03
N ASP A 999 7.24 -31.69 -6.64
CA ASP A 999 6.61 -30.69 -7.54
C ASP A 999 5.84 -31.30 -8.72
N ALA A 1000 6.37 -32.39 -9.28
CA ALA A 1000 5.75 -33.07 -10.42
C ALA A 1000 4.52 -33.88 -9.99
N SER A 1001 4.55 -34.48 -8.79
CA SER A 1001 3.49 -35.36 -8.29
C SER A 1001 2.14 -34.66 -8.20
N VAL A 1002 2.08 -33.37 -7.85
CA VAL A 1002 0.81 -32.65 -7.67
C VAL A 1002 0.09 -32.45 -9.00
N SER A 1003 0.79 -31.97 -10.02
CA SER A 1003 0.21 -31.77 -11.35
C SER A 1003 -0.14 -33.10 -12.01
N ILE A 1004 0.69 -34.13 -11.83
CA ILE A 1004 0.43 -35.50 -12.30
C ILE A 1004 -0.81 -36.09 -11.62
N ALA A 1005 -0.91 -35.97 -10.30
CA ALA A 1005 -2.03 -36.47 -9.50
C ALA A 1005 -3.35 -35.83 -9.96
N LEU A 1006 -3.38 -34.50 -10.07
CA LEU A 1006 -4.57 -33.81 -10.56
C LEU A 1006 -4.91 -34.21 -11.99
N HIS A 1007 -3.91 -34.27 -12.88
CA HIS A 1007 -4.13 -34.66 -14.27
C HIS A 1007 -4.75 -36.07 -14.39
N HIS A 1008 -4.27 -37.04 -13.62
CA HIS A 1008 -4.84 -38.38 -13.60
C HIS A 1008 -6.27 -38.39 -13.04
N ALA A 1009 -6.53 -37.66 -11.96
CA ALA A 1009 -7.87 -37.53 -11.38
C ALA A 1009 -8.86 -36.94 -12.38
N ILE A 1010 -8.50 -35.85 -13.07
CA ILE A 1010 -9.35 -35.22 -14.09
C ILE A 1010 -9.60 -36.18 -15.26
N ARG A 1011 -8.59 -36.93 -15.72
CA ARG A 1011 -8.77 -37.92 -16.80
C ARG A 1011 -9.71 -39.05 -16.41
N ALA A 1012 -9.63 -39.52 -15.16
CA ALA A 1012 -10.53 -40.53 -14.63
C ALA A 1012 -11.96 -40.00 -14.53
N ALA A 1013 -12.15 -38.79 -13.97
CA ALA A 1013 -13.45 -38.13 -13.87
C ALA A 1013 -14.08 -37.89 -15.26
N ARG A 1014 -13.29 -37.43 -16.24
CA ARG A 1014 -13.76 -37.30 -17.64
C ARG A 1014 -14.20 -38.63 -18.23
N ARG A 1015 -13.46 -39.72 -17.98
CA ARG A 1015 -13.81 -41.05 -18.48
C ARG A 1015 -15.16 -41.50 -17.92
N ASN A 1016 -15.39 -41.31 -16.62
CA ASN A 1016 -16.67 -41.65 -15.98
C ASN A 1016 -17.81 -40.83 -16.59
N TRP A 1017 -17.60 -39.51 -16.75
CA TRP A 1017 -18.57 -38.63 -17.39
C TRP A 1017 -18.90 -39.07 -18.83
N LEU A 1018 -17.89 -39.45 -19.64
CA LEU A 1018 -18.12 -39.96 -21.00
C LEU A 1018 -18.95 -41.25 -21.00
N MET A 1019 -18.73 -42.17 -20.06
CA MET A 1019 -19.52 -43.39 -19.97
C MET A 1019 -20.98 -43.10 -19.58
N GLU A 1020 -21.20 -42.17 -18.66
CA GLU A 1020 -22.55 -41.73 -18.31
C GLU A 1020 -23.28 -41.07 -19.49
N GLU A 1021 -22.57 -40.27 -20.28
CA GLU A 1021 -23.12 -39.62 -21.49
C GLU A 1021 -23.48 -40.67 -22.56
N VAL A 1022 -22.64 -41.68 -22.75
CA VAL A 1022 -22.92 -42.82 -23.65
C VAL A 1022 -24.15 -43.60 -23.17
N VAL A 1023 -24.25 -43.88 -21.87
CA VAL A 1023 -25.41 -44.58 -21.27
C VAL A 1023 -26.69 -43.74 -21.40
N ALA A 1024 -26.62 -42.43 -21.15
CA ALA A 1024 -27.76 -41.53 -21.30
C ALA A 1024 -28.29 -41.52 -22.75
N ARG A 1025 -27.37 -41.47 -23.71
CA ARG A 1025 -27.71 -41.53 -25.14
C ARG A 1025 -28.26 -42.89 -25.56
N ALA A 1026 -27.74 -43.99 -25.00
CA ALA A 1026 -28.26 -45.34 -25.26
C ALA A 1026 -29.70 -45.49 -24.76
N ARG A 1027 -30.00 -45.02 -23.54
CA ARG A 1027 -31.36 -45.04 -22.95
C ARG A 1027 -32.37 -44.24 -23.77
N ASN A 1028 -31.97 -43.10 -24.34
CA ASN A 1028 -32.85 -42.33 -25.23
C ASN A 1028 -33.07 -43.02 -26.58
N ARG A 1029 -32.05 -43.67 -27.15
CA ARG A 1029 -32.20 -44.46 -28.40
C ARG A 1029 -33.10 -45.69 -28.22
N GLU A 1030 -33.07 -46.30 -27.03
CA GLU A 1030 -34.03 -47.34 -26.63
C GLU A 1030 -35.45 -46.79 -26.54
N ALA A 1031 -35.64 -45.60 -25.99
CA ALA A 1031 -36.95 -44.94 -25.91
C ALA A 1031 -37.52 -44.57 -27.30
N ASP A 1032 -36.66 -44.31 -28.28
CA ASP A 1032 -37.02 -44.10 -29.70
C ASP A 1032 -37.18 -45.41 -30.51
N GLY A 1033 -37.08 -46.58 -29.86
CA GLY A 1033 -37.36 -47.88 -30.47
C GLY A 1033 -36.23 -48.49 -31.31
N MET A 1034 -34.98 -48.09 -31.10
CA MET A 1034 -33.84 -48.50 -31.93
C MET A 1034 -32.70 -49.14 -31.11
N LYS A 1035 -32.53 -50.47 -31.27
CA LYS A 1035 -31.58 -51.40 -30.60
C LYS A 1035 -31.60 -51.41 -29.06
N SER A 1036 -31.40 -52.60 -28.46
CA SER A 1036 -31.36 -52.75 -27.00
C SER A 1036 -30.05 -52.17 -26.41
N GLY A 1037 -30.16 -51.54 -25.25
CA GLY A 1037 -29.08 -50.87 -24.54
C GLY A 1037 -27.99 -51.83 -24.06
N GLU A 1038 -28.32 -53.11 -23.87
CA GLU A 1038 -27.35 -54.18 -23.57
C GLU A 1038 -26.40 -54.46 -24.74
N GLU A 1039 -26.86 -54.37 -26.00
CA GLU A 1039 -25.99 -54.53 -27.18
C GLU A 1039 -25.02 -53.34 -27.35
N ILE A 1040 -25.46 -52.13 -27.00
CA ILE A 1040 -24.65 -50.90 -27.11
C ILE A 1040 -23.58 -50.85 -26.01
N LEU A 1041 -23.93 -51.23 -24.78
CA LEU A 1041 -22.99 -51.34 -23.65
C LEU A 1041 -21.88 -52.37 -23.92
N ALA A 1042 -22.23 -53.53 -24.49
CA ALA A 1042 -21.26 -54.56 -24.84
C ALA A 1042 -20.30 -54.15 -25.99
N GLU A 1043 -20.77 -53.36 -26.96
CA GLU A 1043 -19.93 -52.82 -28.04
C GLU A 1043 -18.95 -51.73 -27.55
N VAL A 1044 -19.36 -50.94 -26.54
CA VAL A 1044 -18.55 -49.89 -25.90
C VAL A 1044 -17.49 -50.49 -24.97
N GLU A 1045 -17.83 -51.51 -24.18
CA GLU A 1045 -16.87 -52.25 -23.33
C GLU A 1045 -15.87 -53.06 -24.16
N ALA A 1046 -16.26 -53.55 -25.34
CA ALA A 1046 -15.37 -54.33 -26.21
C ALA A 1046 -14.35 -53.48 -26.99
N GLY A 1047 -14.54 -52.15 -27.10
CA GLY A 1047 -13.68 -51.30 -27.93
C GLY A 1047 -13.80 -51.56 -29.44
N ILE A 1048 -14.89 -52.21 -29.89
CA ILE A 1048 -15.09 -52.67 -31.28
C ILE A 1048 -16.22 -51.86 -31.94
N ARG A 1049 -16.00 -50.55 -32.13
CA ARG A 1049 -16.45 -49.68 -33.26
C ARG A 1049 -16.63 -48.22 -32.84
N ASP A 1050 -16.11 -47.34 -33.69
CA ASP A 1050 -16.25 -45.89 -33.67
C ASP A 1050 -17.73 -45.46 -33.75
N VAL A 1051 -18.38 -45.26 -32.60
CA VAL A 1051 -19.65 -44.53 -32.55
C VAL A 1051 -19.33 -43.04 -32.73
N LYS A 1052 -19.54 -42.51 -33.94
CA LYS A 1052 -19.54 -41.06 -34.19
C LYS A 1052 -20.69 -40.42 -33.40
N LEU A 1053 -20.35 -39.65 -32.37
CA LEU A 1053 -21.28 -38.86 -31.57
C LEU A 1053 -21.49 -37.48 -32.23
N CYS A 1054 -22.14 -37.43 -33.39
CA CYS A 1054 -22.38 -36.18 -34.15
C CYS A 1054 -23.70 -35.46 -33.78
N SER A 1055 -23.99 -35.22 -32.50
CA SER A 1055 -25.10 -34.35 -32.10
C SER A 1055 -24.67 -33.35 -31.02
N ASP A 1056 -24.98 -32.07 -31.26
CA ASP A 1056 -24.59 -30.88 -30.46
C ASP A 1056 -25.20 -30.84 -29.04
N GLU A 1057 -26.06 -31.79 -28.67
CA GLU A 1057 -26.72 -31.83 -27.36
C GLU A 1057 -25.94 -32.70 -26.36
N VAL A 1058 -25.43 -32.05 -25.32
CA VAL A 1058 -24.79 -32.68 -24.15
C VAL A 1058 -25.86 -32.88 -23.07
N TYR A 1059 -26.01 -34.11 -22.57
CA TYR A 1059 -27.04 -34.41 -21.55
C TYR A 1059 -26.58 -34.08 -20.13
N LYS A 1060 -25.28 -34.11 -19.85
CA LYS A 1060 -24.71 -33.73 -18.55
C LYS A 1060 -23.57 -32.72 -18.66
N ALA A 1061 -23.59 -31.68 -17.83
CA ALA A 1061 -22.50 -30.72 -17.74
C ALA A 1061 -21.16 -31.43 -17.43
N PRO A 1062 -20.03 -31.01 -18.03
CA PRO A 1062 -18.73 -31.65 -17.81
C PRO A 1062 -18.10 -31.20 -16.48
N LEU A 1063 -18.57 -31.79 -15.37
CA LEU A 1063 -18.24 -31.39 -13.99
C LEU A 1063 -16.75 -31.51 -13.62
N TRP A 1064 -15.94 -32.19 -14.42
CA TRP A 1064 -14.50 -32.40 -14.23
C TRP A 1064 -13.63 -31.23 -14.71
N VAL A 1065 -14.16 -30.36 -15.59
CA VAL A 1065 -13.48 -29.21 -16.21
C VAL A 1065 -12.98 -28.12 -15.23
N PRO A 1066 -13.61 -27.85 -14.07
CA PRO A 1066 -13.26 -26.67 -13.28
C PRO A 1066 -11.92 -26.77 -12.55
N TYR A 1067 -11.39 -27.99 -12.37
CA TYR A 1067 -10.23 -28.25 -11.51
C TYR A 1067 -8.91 -27.80 -12.16
N ILE A 1068 -8.17 -26.96 -11.45
CA ILE A 1068 -6.92 -26.37 -11.95
C ILE A 1068 -5.80 -26.51 -10.92
N HIS A 1069 -4.58 -26.70 -11.43
CA HIS A 1069 -3.37 -26.64 -10.63
C HIS A 1069 -2.64 -25.32 -10.92
N PHE A 1070 -2.40 -24.54 -9.87
CA PHE A 1070 -1.53 -23.36 -9.84
C PHE A 1070 -0.23 -23.70 -9.11
N GLY A 1071 0.91 -23.47 -9.74
CA GLY A 1071 2.21 -23.79 -9.15
C GLY A 1071 3.32 -23.86 -10.19
N ALA A 1072 4.57 -23.79 -9.73
CA ALA A 1072 5.75 -23.64 -10.59
C ALA A 1072 6.55 -24.91 -10.83
#